data_AF-A0A2N2EBS4-F1
#
_entry.id   AF-A0A2N2EBS4-F1
#
_cell.length_a   1.000
_cell.length_b   1.000
_cell.length_c   1.000
_cell.angle_alpha   90.00
_cell.angle_beta   90.00
_cell.angle_gamma   90.00
#
_symmetry.space_group_name_H-M   'P 1'
#
loop_
_entity.id
_entity.type
_entity.pdbx_description
1 polymer ?
#
loop_
_entity_poly.entity_id
_entity_poly.type
_entity_poly.pdbx_seq_one_letter_code
_entity_poly.pdbx_strand_id
1 'polypeptide(L)'
;MENTYHLDIPMPVLSETELVLRVVKDTTYTGRLEIFNNGEGLFAGIIESVNNIILLKESTIKGNYCIIEYSVNTSCCIIDKEFEDTIIITYNGGEILVPVKIVMVDQKTIALNKKHYPKAIEKQILFELDQKSYHCEDTGILTIINPTNEQLDISLTPLNEYIVFNEKQFKVTNTKTVEMSFKISKLDKILGKVPLKTNPEIELSFKVQMKQGTIISERIMSTYLTELGKLPTKLKITTYKEYKDVVVQIYRQYCDMVLLGNKNKTVDHMLDKLKALINYDKTNIMLRLMYCLLAIECNKKDLAMKEINNIDHYLLYYDKERLDVSDLLMFFLELIKGESVNELLRRWKPMNRDSWLKILLKNKYSNHYTNGYEEFRELYHYGEKNRILFSEVVLLLNSNPLVPYQEDKFYKAVLNWAIAKNAIGMKWLRKIENSPLQLVQHNNINEHIARKLYLKDENKNMLILLCAFYIKTNRIDEEAFIIYKKSLAERCRIVGLEEKYIQASYHNNELLNIEYLKMTFDVQMLDEKYKQFFYLNLFIQKERYKSLYFYHSKDIEQITKAFLKDNVVPDDPYEKVIYLRYLVENKLMDCIISLFEARKLLDIPEELMEELIRNVEEVHPIYAIQMAREAYKNHNDQPIILEVLAKGLKGTISDLLDFYKVSTSNGFFPKIVVEEILFKGILTRKYSDEVMDVYYSYALKEDNNVIHQWMKHYITAQILIEDTKVSPNLITLLEDIAEKESDFGVYLALLKTYTKVSRKNEALIIRLIKELIDAGIFFSWYMQLVPENYLGERHRVQQYFEYNSNSLKKIIFNYRLDDDKQFRSVEMKHVALGLYVVNVIMFYNEGIQYYIEEIDSEGNRDIKSSDLFMKKDMIEQQESESLFDLINTIEMSKEMKDIASLQTTVEHYINISSKEIKKIYIL
;
A
#
# COMPACT_ATOMS: atom_id res chain seq x y z
N MET A 1 41.75 -2.07 -13.13
CA MET A 1 41.19 -1.77 -14.46
C MET A 1 42.29 -1.11 -15.26
N GLU A 2 42.70 -1.66 -16.40
CA GLU A 2 43.63 -0.99 -17.31
C GLU A 2 43.01 0.33 -17.78
N ASN A 3 43.84 1.36 -18.00
CA ASN A 3 43.48 2.78 -18.20
C ASN A 3 42.75 3.09 -19.52
N THR A 4 41.86 2.23 -19.98
CA THR A 4 41.23 2.32 -21.30
C THR A 4 39.71 2.29 -21.15
N TYR A 5 39.08 3.40 -21.55
CA TYR A 5 37.64 3.61 -21.36
C TYR A 5 36.98 3.72 -22.73
N HIS A 6 36.77 2.56 -23.37
CA HIS A 6 35.87 2.41 -24.51
C HIS A 6 34.65 1.57 -24.06
N LEU A 7 33.46 2.00 -24.46
CA LEU A 7 32.19 1.34 -24.11
C LEU A 7 31.74 0.42 -25.25
N ASP A 8 32.39 -0.73 -25.33
CA ASP A 8 31.74 -1.87 -25.96
C ASP A 8 30.73 -2.41 -24.93
N ILE A 9 29.43 -2.23 -25.19
CA ILE A 9 28.36 -2.56 -24.23
C ILE A 9 27.91 -4.01 -24.44
N PRO A 10 28.17 -4.91 -23.48
CA PRO A 10 27.68 -6.28 -23.57
C PRO A 10 26.15 -6.32 -23.42
N MET A 11 25.52 -7.20 -24.20
CA MET A 11 24.09 -7.54 -24.12
C MET A 11 23.94 -9.00 -23.67
N PRO A 12 23.92 -9.26 -22.36
CA PRO A 12 23.73 -10.61 -21.83
C PRO A 12 22.35 -11.20 -22.14
N VAL A 13 22.35 -12.48 -22.52
CA VAL A 13 21.17 -13.34 -22.67
C VAL A 13 21.39 -14.58 -21.83
N LEU A 14 20.46 -14.85 -20.92
CA LEU A 14 20.51 -16.01 -20.04
C LEU A 14 19.79 -17.21 -20.66
N SER A 15 20.28 -18.43 -20.39
CA SER A 15 19.57 -19.65 -20.74
C SER A 15 18.23 -19.78 -20.01
N GLU A 16 18.15 -19.27 -18.79
CA GLU A 16 16.96 -19.26 -17.94
C GLU A 16 16.82 -17.90 -17.24
N THR A 17 15.60 -17.38 -17.14
CA THR A 17 15.31 -16.09 -16.47
C THR A 17 14.76 -16.26 -15.05
N GLU A 18 14.38 -17.48 -14.69
CA GLU A 18 13.92 -17.90 -13.36
C GLU A 18 14.34 -19.36 -13.14
N LEU A 19 14.73 -19.72 -11.93
CA LEU A 19 15.08 -21.09 -11.56
C LEU A 19 14.07 -21.65 -10.57
N VAL A 20 13.44 -22.78 -10.90
CA VAL A 20 12.55 -23.51 -9.98
C VAL A 20 13.17 -24.86 -9.66
N LEU A 21 13.78 -24.97 -8.48
CA LEU A 21 14.58 -26.12 -8.04
C LEU A 21 13.77 -27.02 -7.10
N ARG A 22 13.84 -28.33 -7.31
CA ARG A 22 13.30 -29.33 -6.36
C ARG A 22 14.45 -30.09 -5.73
N VAL A 23 14.66 -29.89 -4.44
CA VAL A 23 15.85 -30.37 -3.73
C VAL A 23 15.44 -31.38 -2.66
N VAL A 24 16.10 -32.54 -2.66
CA VAL A 24 15.92 -33.54 -1.60
C VAL A 24 16.85 -33.16 -0.45
N LYS A 25 16.33 -33.15 0.79
CA LYS A 25 17.13 -32.82 1.98
C LYS A 25 18.35 -33.76 2.08
N ASP A 26 19.48 -33.21 2.52
CA ASP A 26 20.76 -33.91 2.68
C ASP A 26 21.36 -34.48 1.39
N THR A 27 20.89 -34.01 0.22
CA THR A 27 21.53 -34.30 -1.08
C THR A 27 22.20 -33.06 -1.65
N THR A 28 23.29 -33.25 -2.39
CA THR A 28 23.97 -32.18 -3.12
C THR A 28 23.29 -31.96 -4.46
N TYR A 29 22.51 -30.88 -4.56
CA TYR A 29 21.98 -30.41 -5.84
C TYR A 29 23.00 -29.48 -6.50
N THR A 30 23.33 -29.73 -7.76
CA THR A 30 24.15 -28.84 -8.59
C THR A 30 23.42 -28.51 -9.89
N GLY A 31 23.60 -27.29 -10.36
CA GLY A 31 23.02 -26.78 -11.60
C GLY A 31 23.98 -25.90 -12.36
N ARG A 32 23.58 -25.54 -13.58
CA ARG A 32 24.32 -24.66 -14.47
C ARG A 32 23.37 -23.63 -15.07
N LEU A 33 23.81 -22.39 -15.14
CA LEU A 33 23.13 -21.28 -15.82
C LEU A 33 24.09 -20.73 -16.87
N GLU A 34 23.69 -20.68 -18.13
CA GLU A 34 24.53 -20.19 -19.21
C GLU A 34 24.19 -18.73 -19.51
N ILE A 35 25.21 -17.93 -19.77
CA ILE A 35 25.07 -16.53 -20.17
C ILE A 35 25.85 -16.29 -21.46
N PHE A 36 25.17 -15.71 -22.44
CA PHE A 36 25.69 -15.38 -23.76
C PHE A 36 25.74 -13.87 -23.92
N ASN A 37 26.81 -13.34 -24.50
CA ASN A 37 26.87 -11.93 -24.87
C ASN A 37 26.53 -11.75 -26.35
N ASN A 38 25.40 -11.08 -26.63
CA ASN A 38 24.98 -10.71 -27.98
C ASN A 38 25.38 -9.28 -28.37
N GLY A 39 26.02 -8.54 -27.46
CA GLY A 39 26.45 -7.15 -27.67
C GLY A 39 27.90 -7.04 -28.12
N GLU A 40 28.36 -5.81 -28.27
CA GLU A 40 29.76 -5.51 -28.54
C GLU A 40 30.55 -5.56 -27.23
N GLY A 41 31.77 -6.10 -27.24
CA GLY A 41 32.65 -6.12 -26.05
C GLY A 41 32.67 -7.44 -25.29
N LEU A 42 33.47 -7.48 -24.22
CA LEU A 42 33.56 -8.66 -23.34
C LEU A 42 32.66 -8.45 -22.12
N PHE A 43 31.80 -9.43 -21.86
CA PHE A 43 31.04 -9.49 -20.62
C PHE A 43 32.02 -9.70 -19.44
N ALA A 44 31.94 -8.87 -18.41
CA ALA A 44 32.69 -9.00 -17.17
C ALA A 44 31.84 -8.53 -15.99
N GLY A 45 31.69 -9.37 -14.97
CA GLY A 45 30.84 -9.05 -13.83
C GLY A 45 31.09 -9.92 -12.62
N ILE A 46 30.41 -9.57 -11.54
CA ILE A 46 30.32 -10.36 -10.31
C ILE A 46 28.96 -11.04 -10.25
N ILE A 47 28.94 -12.19 -9.58
CA ILE A 47 27.74 -12.98 -9.35
C ILE A 47 27.58 -13.27 -7.87
N GLU A 48 26.39 -13.03 -7.36
CA GLU A 48 26.08 -13.14 -5.94
C GLU A 48 24.72 -13.76 -5.71
N SER A 49 24.57 -14.49 -4.62
CA SER A 49 23.28 -14.91 -4.08
C SER A 49 22.89 -13.99 -2.92
N VAL A 50 21.65 -13.48 -2.95
CA VAL A 50 21.13 -12.56 -1.93
C VAL A 50 20.99 -13.23 -0.56
N ASN A 51 20.39 -14.42 -0.53
CA ASN A 51 20.11 -15.14 0.71
C ASN A 51 21.18 -16.16 1.09
N ASN A 52 22.23 -16.32 0.26
CA ASN A 52 23.28 -17.34 0.38
C ASN A 52 22.74 -18.78 0.45
N ILE A 53 21.55 -19.04 -0.10
CA ILE A 53 20.99 -20.40 -0.22
C ILE A 53 21.60 -21.07 -1.45
N ILE A 54 21.76 -20.32 -2.54
CA ILE A 54 22.52 -20.72 -3.71
C ILE A 54 24.01 -20.45 -3.45
N LEU A 55 24.81 -21.50 -3.49
CA LEU A 55 26.26 -21.43 -3.44
C LEU A 55 26.80 -21.38 -4.85
N LEU A 56 27.37 -20.23 -5.21
CA LEU A 56 28.03 -20.04 -6.50
C LEU A 56 29.46 -20.56 -6.41
N LYS A 57 29.89 -21.36 -7.39
CA LYS A 57 31.25 -21.90 -7.44
C LYS A 57 32.29 -20.80 -7.71
N GLU A 58 31.91 -19.83 -8.52
CA GLU A 58 32.71 -18.66 -8.87
C GLU A 58 31.93 -17.41 -8.48
N SER A 59 32.63 -16.34 -8.09
CA SER A 59 32.04 -15.04 -7.75
C SER A 59 32.19 -14.01 -8.86
N THR A 60 32.90 -14.36 -9.94
CA THR A 60 33.23 -13.48 -11.06
C THR A 60 33.07 -14.22 -12.37
N ILE A 61 32.61 -13.55 -13.41
CA ILE A 61 32.48 -14.11 -14.76
C ILE A 61 33.08 -13.16 -15.80
N LYS A 62 33.70 -13.74 -16.84
CA LYS A 62 34.33 -13.00 -17.93
C LYS A 62 34.27 -13.78 -19.24
N GLY A 63 33.90 -13.10 -20.33
CA GLY A 63 33.91 -13.66 -21.69
C GLY A 63 32.53 -13.63 -22.37
N ASN A 64 32.47 -13.91 -23.67
CA ASN A 64 31.21 -13.85 -24.42
C ASN A 64 30.27 -15.04 -24.20
N TYR A 65 30.77 -16.08 -23.53
CA TYR A 65 30.01 -17.23 -23.08
C TYR A 65 30.55 -17.66 -21.72
N CYS A 66 29.70 -17.71 -20.71
CA CYS A 66 30.08 -18.19 -19.38
C CYS A 66 29.04 -19.21 -18.87
N ILE A 67 29.53 -20.15 -18.06
CA ILE A 67 28.69 -21.15 -17.38
C ILE A 67 28.80 -20.88 -15.89
N ILE A 68 27.70 -20.45 -15.28
CA ILE A 68 27.59 -20.24 -13.84
C ILE A 68 27.20 -21.58 -13.20
N GLU A 69 28.16 -22.23 -12.57
CA GLU A 69 27.91 -23.44 -11.78
C GLU A 69 27.47 -23.07 -10.36
N TYR A 70 26.35 -23.65 -9.93
CA TYR A 70 25.81 -23.40 -8.60
C TYR A 70 25.43 -24.70 -7.90
N SER A 71 25.43 -24.67 -6.57
CA SER A 71 24.87 -25.73 -5.72
C SER A 71 23.87 -25.12 -4.72
N VAL A 72 23.05 -25.97 -4.11
CA VAL A 72 22.09 -25.53 -3.09
C VAL A 72 22.63 -25.89 -1.72
N ASN A 73 22.76 -24.89 -0.85
CA ASN A 73 23.04 -25.11 0.56
C ASN A 73 21.76 -25.57 1.27
N THR A 74 21.76 -26.82 1.74
CA THR A 74 20.63 -27.40 2.47
C THR A 74 20.77 -27.27 3.99
N SER A 75 21.88 -26.71 4.51
CA SER A 75 22.13 -26.65 5.96
C SER A 75 21.09 -25.84 6.73
N CYS A 76 20.49 -24.84 6.08
CA CYS A 76 19.46 -23.97 6.66
C CYS A 76 18.03 -24.35 6.22
N CYS A 77 17.85 -25.47 5.50
CA CYS A 77 16.58 -25.84 4.88
C CYS A 77 15.78 -26.84 5.73
N ILE A 78 14.49 -26.57 5.88
CA ILE A 78 13.52 -27.39 6.62
C ILE A 78 12.65 -28.15 5.61
N ILE A 79 12.33 -29.42 5.90
CA ILE A 79 11.47 -30.28 5.07
C ILE A 79 10.06 -29.63 4.92
N ASP A 80 9.43 -29.75 3.75
CA ASP A 80 8.08 -29.25 3.41
C ASP A 80 7.90 -27.72 3.37
N LYS A 81 8.98 -26.94 3.20
CA LYS A 81 8.91 -25.49 2.98
C LYS A 81 9.46 -25.08 1.61
N GLU A 82 8.88 -24.02 1.06
CA GLU A 82 9.41 -23.30 -0.10
C GLU A 82 10.38 -22.21 0.39
N PHE A 83 11.52 -22.09 -0.28
CA PHE A 83 12.53 -21.06 -0.03
C PHE A 83 12.73 -20.24 -1.30
N GLU A 84 13.09 -18.98 -1.13
CA GLU A 84 13.36 -18.06 -2.23
C GLU A 84 14.77 -17.48 -2.08
N ASP A 85 15.47 -17.38 -3.20
CA ASP A 85 16.75 -16.72 -3.33
C ASP A 85 16.75 -15.92 -4.64
N THR A 86 17.76 -15.09 -4.84
CA THR A 86 17.95 -14.35 -6.09
C THR A 86 19.44 -14.32 -6.39
N ILE A 87 19.78 -14.74 -7.61
CA ILE A 87 21.14 -14.57 -8.14
C ILE A 87 21.19 -13.19 -8.81
N ILE A 88 22.07 -12.33 -8.33
CA ILE A 88 22.34 -11.02 -8.90
C ILE A 88 23.61 -11.12 -9.73
N ILE A 89 23.52 -10.70 -10.99
CA ILE A 89 24.65 -10.58 -11.90
C ILE A 89 24.89 -9.09 -12.12
N THR A 90 25.93 -8.54 -11.49
CA THR A 90 26.33 -7.13 -11.68
C THR A 90 27.49 -7.11 -12.68
N TYR A 91 27.30 -6.49 -13.83
CA TYR A 91 28.27 -6.53 -14.94
C TYR A 91 28.49 -5.14 -15.54
N ASN A 92 29.47 -5.03 -16.43
CA ASN A 92 29.81 -3.84 -17.22
C ASN A 92 28.72 -3.39 -18.21
N GLY A 93 27.52 -3.13 -17.70
CA GLY A 93 26.33 -2.68 -18.45
C GLY A 93 25.06 -2.62 -17.58
N GLY A 94 25.08 -3.13 -16.35
CA GLY A 94 23.97 -3.04 -15.40
C GLY A 94 23.87 -4.23 -14.46
N GLU A 95 22.65 -4.50 -14.00
CA GLU A 95 22.33 -5.62 -13.11
C GLU A 95 21.27 -6.52 -13.76
N ILE A 96 21.42 -7.84 -13.63
CA ILE A 96 20.39 -8.83 -13.98
C ILE A 96 20.04 -9.62 -12.73
N LEU A 97 18.74 -9.87 -12.57
CA LEU A 97 18.18 -10.66 -11.48
C LEU A 97 17.67 -11.99 -12.04
N VAL A 98 18.07 -13.09 -11.40
CA VAL A 98 17.53 -14.42 -11.64
C VAL A 98 16.87 -14.90 -10.35
N PRO A 99 15.54 -14.76 -10.23
CA PRO A 99 14.80 -15.30 -9.10
C PRO A 99 14.95 -16.82 -9.03
N VAL A 100 15.12 -17.35 -7.82
CA VAL A 100 15.28 -18.77 -7.57
C VAL A 100 14.27 -19.22 -6.54
N LYS A 101 13.35 -20.10 -6.94
CA LYS A 101 12.40 -20.77 -6.06
C LYS A 101 12.86 -22.19 -5.78
N ILE A 102 13.01 -22.54 -4.50
CA ILE A 102 13.50 -23.85 -4.05
C ILE A 102 12.37 -24.55 -3.29
N VAL A 103 11.97 -25.72 -3.75
CA VAL A 103 10.95 -26.56 -3.11
C VAL A 103 11.65 -27.78 -2.53
N MET A 104 11.63 -27.91 -1.21
CA MET A 104 12.14 -29.11 -0.54
C MET A 104 11.15 -30.26 -0.76
N VAL A 105 11.63 -31.41 -1.23
CA VAL A 105 10.79 -32.59 -1.52
C VAL A 105 11.29 -33.81 -0.76
N ASP A 106 10.36 -34.60 -0.21
CA ASP A 106 10.65 -35.92 0.35
C ASP A 106 10.41 -37.00 -0.74
N GLN A 107 11.50 -37.65 -1.16
CA GLN A 107 11.64 -38.55 -2.30
C GLN A 107 11.07 -38.10 -3.66
N LYS A 108 11.83 -38.44 -4.73
CA LYS A 108 11.59 -38.13 -6.15
C LYS A 108 10.11 -38.24 -6.56
N THR A 109 9.40 -37.11 -6.56
CA THR A 109 8.10 -36.97 -7.22
C THR A 109 8.13 -35.82 -8.21
N ILE A 110 8.18 -36.20 -9.49
CA ILE A 110 7.95 -35.36 -10.64
C ILE A 110 6.46 -34.98 -10.61
N ALA A 111 6.13 -33.69 -10.51
CA ALA A 111 4.77 -33.21 -10.70
C ALA A 111 4.78 -31.87 -11.42
N LEU A 112 4.27 -31.87 -12.65
CA LEU A 112 4.08 -30.71 -13.51
C LEU A 112 3.15 -29.67 -12.87
N ASN A 113 3.54 -28.40 -12.97
CA ASN A 113 2.87 -27.24 -12.37
C ASN A 113 1.43 -27.03 -12.89
N LYS A 114 0.49 -26.77 -11.97
CA LYS A 114 -0.79 -26.10 -12.24
C LYS A 114 -0.71 -24.66 -11.78
N LYS A 115 -0.99 -23.71 -12.67
CA LYS A 115 -1.14 -22.28 -12.37
C LYS A 115 -2.40 -22.02 -11.54
N HIS A 116 -2.29 -21.16 -10.53
CA HIS A 116 -3.40 -20.59 -9.76
C HIS A 116 -3.58 -19.12 -10.15
N TYR A 117 -4.83 -18.65 -10.29
CA TYR A 117 -5.18 -17.24 -10.52
C TYR A 117 -6.01 -16.71 -9.34
N PRO A 118 -5.82 -15.45 -8.90
CA PRO A 118 -6.65 -14.83 -7.87
C PRO A 118 -8.03 -14.39 -8.41
N LYS A 119 -9.08 -14.47 -7.58
CA LYS A 119 -10.45 -14.02 -7.88
C LYS A 119 -10.54 -12.49 -7.88
N ALA A 120 -10.88 -11.90 -9.03
CA ALA A 120 -11.34 -10.52 -9.13
C ALA A 120 -12.85 -10.44 -8.85
N ILE A 121 -13.28 -9.39 -8.13
CA ILE A 121 -14.69 -9.08 -7.88
C ILE A 121 -15.32 -8.58 -9.19
N GLU A 122 -16.26 -9.33 -9.76
CA GLU A 122 -16.99 -8.92 -10.97
C GLU A 122 -17.88 -7.70 -10.69
N LYS A 123 -17.69 -6.62 -11.47
CA LYS A 123 -18.57 -5.44 -11.45
C LYS A 123 -19.86 -5.76 -12.24
N GLN A 124 -21.00 -5.92 -11.57
CA GLN A 124 -22.29 -6.27 -12.20
C GLN A 124 -23.10 -5.04 -12.67
N ILE A 125 -23.73 -5.14 -13.84
CA ILE A 125 -24.62 -4.11 -14.41
C ILE A 125 -25.94 -4.03 -13.62
N LEU A 126 -26.38 -2.83 -13.25
CA LEU A 126 -27.57 -2.59 -12.43
C LEU A 126 -28.72 -1.97 -13.23
N PHE A 127 -29.95 -2.37 -12.90
CA PHE A 127 -31.20 -1.89 -13.49
C PHE A 127 -32.15 -1.45 -12.38
N GLU A 128 -32.57 -0.20 -12.37
CA GLU A 128 -33.42 0.38 -11.33
C GLU A 128 -34.65 1.07 -11.92
N LEU A 129 -35.83 0.69 -11.41
CA LEU A 129 -37.09 1.41 -11.68
C LEU A 129 -37.32 2.47 -10.60
N ASP A 130 -37.84 3.63 -10.99
CA ASP A 130 -38.07 4.74 -10.06
C ASP A 130 -39.27 4.53 -9.12
N GLN A 131 -40.17 3.60 -9.45
CA GLN A 131 -41.29 3.15 -8.61
C GLN A 131 -41.54 1.64 -8.79
N LYS A 132 -42.19 1.01 -7.80
CA LYS A 132 -42.61 -0.41 -7.88
C LYS A 132 -43.95 -0.59 -8.59
N SER A 133 -44.86 0.37 -8.42
CA SER A 133 -46.19 0.34 -9.01
C SER A 133 -46.65 1.71 -9.50
N TYR A 134 -47.37 1.71 -10.61
CA TYR A 134 -47.71 2.90 -11.40
C TYR A 134 -49.23 3.00 -11.61
N HIS A 135 -49.73 4.24 -11.66
CA HIS A 135 -51.03 4.54 -12.23
C HIS A 135 -50.91 4.68 -13.76
N CYS A 136 -52.02 4.55 -14.50
CA CYS A 136 -51.99 4.66 -15.97
C CYS A 136 -51.63 6.07 -16.50
N GLU A 137 -51.68 7.08 -15.63
CA GLU A 137 -51.25 8.45 -15.93
C GLU A 137 -49.80 8.73 -15.48
N ASP A 138 -49.15 7.79 -14.79
CA ASP A 138 -47.77 7.95 -14.36
C ASP A 138 -46.81 7.79 -15.55
N THR A 139 -45.66 8.45 -15.44
CA THR A 139 -44.46 8.19 -16.24
C THR A 139 -43.43 7.50 -15.36
N GLY A 140 -42.88 6.38 -15.80
CA GLY A 140 -41.80 5.66 -15.13
C GLY A 140 -40.44 5.97 -15.74
N ILE A 141 -39.38 5.73 -14.97
CA ILE A 141 -37.99 5.88 -15.38
C ILE A 141 -37.25 4.57 -15.08
N LEU A 142 -36.62 4.00 -16.11
CA LEU A 142 -35.66 2.91 -15.99
C LEU A 142 -34.24 3.47 -16.05
N THR A 143 -33.48 3.31 -14.97
CA THR A 143 -32.07 3.68 -14.88
C THR A 143 -31.18 2.45 -15.05
N ILE A 144 -30.19 2.56 -15.93
CA ILE A 144 -29.24 1.49 -16.27
C ILE A 144 -27.85 2.00 -15.91
N ILE A 145 -27.16 1.29 -15.01
CA ILE A 145 -25.83 1.66 -14.51
C ILE A 145 -24.84 0.60 -14.96
N ASN A 146 -23.88 1.01 -15.78
CA ASN A 146 -22.77 0.22 -16.25
C ASN A 146 -21.49 0.55 -15.46
N PRO A 147 -21.06 -0.31 -14.52
CA PRO A 147 -19.82 -0.08 -13.77
C PRO A 147 -18.56 -0.52 -14.54
N THR A 148 -18.71 -1.07 -15.74
CA THR A 148 -17.59 -1.48 -16.61
C THR A 148 -17.14 -0.30 -17.46
N ASN A 149 -15.85 -0.21 -17.78
CA ASN A 149 -15.33 0.85 -18.67
C ASN A 149 -15.61 0.56 -20.16
N GLU A 150 -16.42 -0.45 -20.46
CA GLU A 150 -16.76 -0.89 -21.81
C GLU A 150 -18.18 -0.48 -22.20
N GLN A 151 -18.42 -0.23 -23.49
CA GLN A 151 -19.73 0.20 -23.98
C GLN A 151 -20.71 -0.98 -24.08
N LEU A 152 -21.90 -0.83 -23.48
CA LEU A 152 -23.01 -1.78 -23.60
C LEU A 152 -24.04 -1.33 -24.62
N ASP A 153 -24.40 -2.22 -25.54
CA ASP A 153 -25.56 -2.04 -26.42
C ASP A 153 -26.78 -2.71 -25.76
N ILE A 154 -27.83 -1.93 -25.47
CA ILE A 154 -29.06 -2.38 -24.80
C ILE A 154 -30.25 -2.36 -25.77
N SER A 155 -31.06 -3.41 -25.73
CA SER A 155 -32.36 -3.49 -26.42
C SER A 155 -33.48 -3.85 -25.44
N LEU A 156 -34.55 -3.03 -25.41
CA LEU A 156 -35.72 -3.18 -24.56
C LEU A 156 -36.92 -3.69 -25.36
N THR A 157 -37.51 -4.80 -24.91
CA THR A 157 -38.68 -5.42 -25.55
C THR A 157 -39.82 -5.55 -24.53
N PRO A 158 -40.90 -4.76 -24.64
CA PRO A 158 -42.06 -4.94 -23.77
C PRO A 158 -42.71 -6.31 -24.02
N LEU A 159 -43.00 -7.07 -22.95
CA LEU A 159 -43.74 -8.33 -23.04
C LEU A 159 -45.24 -8.11 -22.88
N ASN A 160 -45.64 -7.03 -22.19
CA ASN A 160 -47.02 -6.56 -22.09
C ASN A 160 -47.23 -5.32 -22.96
N GLU A 161 -48.36 -5.27 -23.67
CA GLU A 161 -48.73 -4.20 -24.61
C GLU A 161 -48.88 -2.81 -23.97
N TYR A 162 -49.04 -2.76 -22.65
CA TYR A 162 -49.24 -1.52 -21.90
C TYR A 162 -47.95 -0.75 -21.61
N ILE A 163 -46.77 -1.36 -21.79
CA ILE A 163 -45.49 -0.68 -21.58
C ILE A 163 -44.99 -0.06 -22.89
N VAL A 164 -44.74 1.24 -22.88
CA VAL A 164 -44.14 1.95 -24.01
C VAL A 164 -42.88 2.69 -23.58
N PHE A 165 -41.72 2.27 -24.09
CA PHE A 165 -40.45 2.97 -23.92
C PHE A 165 -40.31 4.10 -24.94
N ASN A 166 -39.78 5.25 -24.52
CA ASN A 166 -39.45 6.36 -25.41
C ASN A 166 -38.27 6.00 -26.36
N GLU A 167 -37.36 5.14 -25.90
CA GLU A 167 -36.21 4.63 -26.65
C GLU A 167 -36.07 3.13 -26.40
N LYS A 168 -35.98 2.33 -27.48
CA LYS A 168 -35.94 0.85 -27.37
C LYS A 168 -34.54 0.26 -27.56
N GLN A 169 -33.64 0.97 -28.25
CA GLN A 169 -32.29 0.50 -28.51
C GLN A 169 -31.31 1.65 -28.33
N PHE A 170 -30.25 1.44 -27.54
CA PHE A 170 -29.30 2.49 -27.19
C PHE A 170 -28.01 1.95 -26.59
N LYS A 171 -27.04 2.84 -26.42
CA LYS A 171 -25.71 2.55 -25.87
C LYS A 171 -25.55 3.12 -24.46
N VAL A 172 -24.86 2.40 -23.57
CA VAL A 172 -24.59 2.80 -22.19
C VAL A 172 -23.10 2.64 -21.88
N THR A 173 -22.43 3.76 -21.62
CA THR A 173 -21.02 3.78 -21.17
C THR A 173 -20.92 3.76 -19.65
N ASN A 174 -21.59 4.70 -18.96
CA ASN A 174 -21.62 4.76 -17.49
C ASN A 174 -23.04 4.63 -16.93
N THR A 175 -23.95 5.55 -17.25
CA THR A 175 -25.34 5.51 -16.77
C THR A 175 -26.27 6.10 -17.82
N LYS A 176 -27.43 5.48 -18.02
CA LYS A 176 -28.47 5.99 -18.92
C LYS A 176 -29.86 5.77 -18.31
N THR A 177 -30.72 6.76 -18.48
CA THR A 177 -32.13 6.71 -18.09
C THR A 177 -33.03 6.64 -19.31
N VAL A 178 -34.08 5.83 -19.24
CA VAL A 178 -35.09 5.65 -20.29
C VAL A 178 -36.45 5.90 -19.69
N GLU A 179 -37.27 6.72 -20.35
CA GLU A 179 -38.63 6.97 -19.87
C GLU A 179 -39.57 5.90 -20.41
N MET A 180 -40.47 5.46 -19.55
CA MET A 180 -41.53 4.53 -19.88
C MET A 180 -42.89 5.17 -19.57
N SER A 181 -43.84 4.97 -20.47
CA SER A 181 -45.22 5.39 -20.30
C SER A 181 -46.15 4.18 -20.35
N PHE A 182 -47.23 4.25 -19.57
CA PHE A 182 -48.20 3.17 -19.46
C PHE A 182 -49.42 3.51 -20.31
N LYS A 183 -49.41 3.12 -21.58
CA LYS A 183 -50.49 3.46 -22.51
C LYS A 183 -51.50 2.34 -22.58
N ILE A 184 -52.69 2.61 -22.05
CA ILE A 184 -53.90 1.84 -22.38
C ILE A 184 -54.33 2.28 -23.78
N SER A 185 -54.46 1.37 -24.74
CA SER A 185 -54.76 1.74 -26.12
C SER A 185 -56.14 2.40 -26.22
N LYS A 186 -56.31 3.33 -27.17
CA LYS A 186 -57.64 3.93 -27.45
C LYS A 186 -58.67 2.88 -27.84
N LEU A 187 -58.23 1.81 -28.50
CA LEU A 187 -59.08 0.70 -28.91
C LEU A 187 -59.57 -0.11 -27.70
N ASP A 188 -58.74 -0.33 -26.69
CA ASP A 188 -59.13 -0.98 -25.43
C ASP A 188 -60.16 -0.14 -24.66
N LYS A 189 -59.97 1.18 -24.60
CA LYS A 189 -60.94 2.13 -24.01
C LYS A 189 -62.28 2.12 -24.73
N ILE A 190 -62.29 1.94 -26.06
CA ILE A 190 -63.51 1.92 -26.90
C ILE A 190 -64.20 0.54 -26.88
N LEU A 191 -63.45 -0.56 -26.85
CA LEU A 191 -63.97 -1.94 -26.79
C LEU A 191 -64.48 -2.35 -25.41
N GLY A 192 -64.44 -1.46 -24.41
CA GLY A 192 -64.85 -1.75 -23.04
C GLY A 192 -63.94 -2.75 -22.31
N LYS A 193 -62.76 -3.05 -22.87
CA LYS A 193 -61.66 -3.69 -22.14
C LYS A 193 -61.12 -2.65 -21.17
N VAL A 194 -61.61 -2.68 -19.94
CA VAL A 194 -61.06 -1.86 -18.86
C VAL A 194 -59.92 -2.70 -18.26
N PRO A 195 -58.64 -2.48 -18.62
CA PRO A 195 -57.57 -3.03 -17.80
C PRO A 195 -57.83 -2.55 -16.38
N LEU A 196 -57.83 -3.48 -15.42
CA LEU A 196 -58.17 -3.31 -14.01
C LEU A 196 -59.63 -3.59 -13.59
N LYS A 197 -60.55 -3.95 -14.52
CA LYS A 197 -61.97 -4.24 -14.18
C LYS A 197 -62.19 -5.41 -13.22
N THR A 198 -61.36 -6.45 -13.36
CA THR A 198 -61.47 -7.71 -12.60
C THR A 198 -60.29 -7.94 -11.67
N ASN A 199 -59.20 -7.17 -11.83
CA ASN A 199 -58.00 -7.30 -11.01
C ASN A 199 -57.40 -5.90 -10.83
N PRO A 200 -57.40 -5.31 -9.63
CA PRO A 200 -57.03 -3.90 -9.41
C PRO A 200 -55.52 -3.64 -9.44
N GLU A 201 -54.73 -4.68 -9.72
CA GLU A 201 -53.36 -4.54 -10.21
C GLU A 201 -53.09 -5.50 -11.39
N ILE A 202 -52.23 -5.08 -12.32
CA ILE A 202 -51.74 -5.91 -13.43
C ILE A 202 -50.22 -5.93 -13.35
N GLU A 203 -49.62 -7.11 -13.26
CA GLU A 203 -48.17 -7.26 -13.41
C GLU A 203 -47.78 -7.03 -14.87
N LEU A 204 -46.86 -6.10 -15.10
CA LEU A 204 -46.31 -5.75 -16.39
C LEU A 204 -44.84 -6.15 -16.45
N SER A 205 -44.44 -6.82 -17.52
CA SER A 205 -43.08 -7.32 -17.73
C SER A 205 -42.47 -6.84 -19.04
N PHE A 206 -41.15 -6.72 -19.06
CA PHE A 206 -40.37 -6.43 -20.26
C PHE A 206 -39.00 -7.11 -20.19
N LYS A 207 -38.44 -7.39 -21.36
CA LYS A 207 -37.14 -8.03 -21.54
C LYS A 207 -36.08 -6.97 -21.86
N VAL A 208 -34.92 -7.11 -21.23
CA VAL A 208 -33.71 -6.32 -21.43
C VAL A 208 -32.65 -7.24 -22.01
N GLN A 209 -32.21 -6.98 -23.24
CA GLN A 209 -31.10 -7.67 -23.90
C GLN A 209 -29.86 -6.77 -23.87
N MET A 210 -28.72 -7.32 -23.47
CA MET A 210 -27.44 -6.63 -23.30
C MET A 210 -26.40 -7.26 -24.22
N LYS A 211 -25.64 -6.45 -24.95
CA LYS A 211 -24.53 -6.90 -25.78
C LYS A 211 -23.24 -6.14 -25.43
N GLN A 212 -22.19 -6.88 -25.08
CA GLN A 212 -20.86 -6.37 -24.75
C GLN A 212 -19.84 -7.08 -25.63
N GLY A 213 -19.33 -6.39 -26.66
CA GLY A 213 -18.51 -7.03 -27.70
C GLY A 213 -19.24 -8.21 -28.37
N THR A 214 -18.78 -9.43 -28.10
CA THR A 214 -19.35 -10.69 -28.62
C THR A 214 -20.32 -11.38 -27.65
N ILE A 215 -20.40 -10.94 -26.39
CA ILE A 215 -21.22 -11.56 -25.35
C ILE A 215 -22.63 -10.94 -25.38
N ILE A 216 -23.67 -11.79 -25.41
CA ILE A 216 -25.07 -11.38 -25.33
C ILE A 216 -25.71 -12.02 -24.09
N SER A 217 -26.37 -11.22 -23.27
CA SER A 217 -27.12 -11.66 -22.09
C SER A 217 -28.52 -11.04 -22.02
N GLU A 218 -29.44 -11.67 -21.30
CA GLU A 218 -30.85 -11.26 -21.26
C GLU A 218 -31.40 -11.30 -19.83
N ARG A 219 -32.28 -10.34 -19.51
CA ARG A 219 -32.95 -10.25 -18.20
C ARG A 219 -34.42 -9.83 -18.37
N ILE A 220 -35.31 -10.39 -17.55
CA ILE A 220 -36.71 -9.98 -17.47
C ILE A 220 -36.91 -9.09 -16.25
N MET A 221 -37.62 -7.98 -16.44
CA MET A 221 -37.99 -7.02 -15.39
C MET A 221 -39.51 -6.97 -15.29
N SER A 222 -40.06 -6.82 -14.08
CA SER A 222 -41.50 -6.65 -13.86
C SER A 222 -41.84 -5.48 -12.92
N THR A 223 -43.06 -4.97 -13.04
CA THR A 223 -43.67 -3.89 -12.26
C THR A 223 -45.21 -4.05 -12.24
N TYR A 224 -45.96 -3.17 -11.57
CA TYR A 224 -47.42 -3.28 -11.45
C TYR A 224 -48.12 -2.00 -11.92
N LEU A 225 -49.27 -2.15 -12.57
CA LEU A 225 -50.21 -1.07 -12.92
C LEU A 225 -51.44 -1.15 -11.99
N THR A 226 -51.90 -0.05 -11.40
CA THR A 226 -53.05 -0.01 -10.48
C THR A 226 -53.93 1.24 -10.65
N GLU A 227 -55.19 1.21 -10.20
CA GLU A 227 -56.10 2.37 -10.17
C GLU A 227 -55.84 3.33 -8.99
N LEU A 228 -55.02 2.92 -8.03
CA LEU A 228 -54.70 3.78 -6.89
C LEU A 228 -53.91 5.01 -7.35
N GLY A 229 -54.48 6.19 -7.13
CA GLY A 229 -53.89 7.46 -7.52
C GLY A 229 -52.71 7.90 -6.64
N LYS A 230 -52.01 8.95 -7.10
CA LYS A 230 -50.90 9.57 -6.38
C LYS A 230 -51.38 10.46 -5.23
N LEU A 231 -50.82 10.28 -4.04
CA LEU A 231 -51.06 11.12 -2.88
C LEU A 231 -50.19 12.40 -2.92
N PRO A 232 -50.74 13.58 -2.54
CA PRO A 232 -49.99 14.84 -2.58
C PRO A 232 -48.94 14.89 -1.46
N THR A 233 -47.67 14.92 -1.84
CA THR A 233 -46.50 14.95 -0.94
C THR A 233 -45.42 15.90 -1.46
N LYS A 234 -44.63 16.49 -0.57
CA LYS A 234 -43.45 17.30 -0.95
C LYS A 234 -42.22 16.44 -1.21
N LEU A 235 -42.23 15.18 -0.79
CA LEU A 235 -41.11 14.26 -0.88
C LEU A 235 -41.29 13.32 -2.08
N LYS A 236 -40.24 13.14 -2.88
CA LYS A 236 -40.21 12.18 -3.99
C LYS A 236 -39.19 11.09 -3.67
N ILE A 237 -39.59 9.83 -3.87
CA ILE A 237 -38.72 8.66 -3.76
C ILE A 237 -38.52 8.13 -5.17
N THR A 238 -37.27 7.96 -5.56
CA THR A 238 -36.86 7.58 -6.92
C THR A 238 -35.97 6.35 -6.95
N THR A 239 -35.53 5.85 -5.79
CA THR A 239 -34.73 4.63 -5.71
C THR A 239 -35.22 3.71 -4.60
N TYR A 240 -34.94 2.41 -4.73
CA TYR A 240 -35.28 1.44 -3.68
C TYR A 240 -34.49 1.67 -2.39
N LYS A 241 -33.28 2.24 -2.50
CA LYS A 241 -32.47 2.65 -1.35
C LYS A 241 -33.18 3.77 -0.56
N GLU A 242 -33.61 4.83 -1.24
CA GLU A 242 -34.40 5.91 -0.64
C GLU A 242 -35.68 5.37 0.02
N TYR A 243 -36.39 4.44 -0.65
CA TYR A 243 -37.57 3.79 -0.08
C TYR A 243 -37.26 3.14 1.28
N LYS A 244 -36.20 2.32 1.35
CA LYS A 244 -35.78 1.67 2.61
C LYS A 244 -35.39 2.69 3.67
N ASP A 245 -34.67 3.74 3.30
CA ASP A 245 -34.22 4.77 4.22
C ASP A 245 -35.40 5.54 4.83
N VAL A 246 -36.38 5.92 4.00
CA VAL A 246 -37.61 6.60 4.46
C VAL A 246 -38.46 5.71 5.36
N VAL A 247 -38.59 4.41 5.04
CA VAL A 247 -39.25 3.42 5.92
C VAL A 247 -38.59 3.39 7.30
N VAL A 248 -37.26 3.30 7.35
CA VAL A 248 -36.50 3.30 8.62
C VAL A 248 -36.69 4.61 9.39
N GLN A 249 -36.75 5.75 8.70
CA GLN A 249 -36.99 7.05 9.33
C GLN A 249 -38.38 7.13 9.97
N ILE A 250 -39.44 6.65 9.30
CA ILE A 250 -40.79 6.63 9.87
C ILE A 250 -40.83 5.74 11.11
N TYR A 251 -40.22 4.56 11.05
CA TYR A 251 -40.12 3.67 12.21
C TYR A 251 -39.47 4.36 13.41
N ARG A 252 -38.37 5.09 13.21
CA ARG A 252 -37.70 5.86 14.27
C ARG A 252 -38.61 6.96 14.82
N GLN A 253 -39.21 7.76 13.94
CA GLN A 253 -40.07 8.88 14.33
C GLN A 253 -41.31 8.43 15.10
N TYR A 254 -41.92 7.30 14.72
CA TYR A 254 -43.02 6.70 15.47
C TYR A 254 -42.57 6.27 16.88
N CYS A 255 -41.45 5.54 16.99
CA CYS A 255 -40.95 5.09 18.29
C CYS A 255 -40.62 6.27 19.22
N ASP A 256 -40.01 7.33 18.69
CA ASP A 256 -39.66 8.52 19.47
C ASP A 256 -40.92 9.27 19.90
N MET A 257 -41.96 9.33 19.05
CA MET A 257 -43.28 9.89 19.41
C MET A 257 -43.92 9.14 20.58
N VAL A 258 -43.89 7.80 20.55
CA VAL A 258 -44.45 6.93 21.61
C VAL A 258 -43.70 7.14 22.93
N LEU A 259 -42.37 7.18 22.90
CA LEU A 259 -41.55 7.30 24.11
C LEU A 259 -41.51 8.71 24.71
N LEU A 260 -41.55 9.77 23.88
CA LEU A 260 -41.35 11.16 24.30
C LEU A 260 -42.66 11.97 24.39
N GLY A 261 -43.78 11.45 23.89
CA GLY A 261 -45.11 12.07 24.02
C GLY A 261 -45.36 13.34 23.19
N ASN A 262 -44.44 13.76 22.32
CA ASN A 262 -44.53 15.02 21.59
C ASN A 262 -45.15 14.84 20.18
N LYS A 263 -46.37 15.35 19.96
CA LYS A 263 -47.27 14.90 18.88
C LYS A 263 -47.38 15.80 17.64
N ASN A 264 -47.10 17.11 17.72
CA ASN A 264 -47.67 18.01 16.69
C ASN A 264 -46.73 18.37 15.51
N LYS A 265 -45.43 18.59 15.72
CA LYS A 265 -44.51 19.00 14.61
C LYS A 265 -43.87 17.83 13.86
N THR A 266 -43.70 16.69 14.52
CA THR A 266 -43.06 15.49 13.95
C THR A 266 -43.98 14.70 13.03
N VAL A 267 -45.30 14.77 13.25
CA VAL A 267 -46.24 13.88 12.58
C VAL A 267 -46.66 14.35 11.19
N ASP A 268 -46.76 15.66 10.95
CA ASP A 268 -47.05 16.18 9.59
C ASP A 268 -45.98 15.75 8.58
N HIS A 269 -44.74 15.73 9.04
CA HIS A 269 -43.61 15.23 8.29
C HIS A 269 -43.63 13.70 8.13
N MET A 270 -44.10 12.94 9.14
CA MET A 270 -44.30 11.49 9.00
C MET A 270 -45.41 11.15 7.99
N LEU A 271 -46.53 11.88 8.02
CA LEU A 271 -47.62 11.71 7.05
C LEU A 271 -47.13 12.01 5.63
N ASP A 272 -46.33 13.07 5.43
CA ASP A 272 -45.78 13.41 4.11
C ASP A 272 -44.83 12.32 3.57
N LYS A 273 -44.02 11.71 4.44
CA LYS A 273 -43.16 10.56 4.11
C LYS A 273 -43.95 9.29 3.81
N LEU A 274 -44.99 8.99 4.58
CA LEU A 274 -45.87 7.83 4.31
C LEU A 274 -46.52 7.96 2.94
N LYS A 275 -47.01 9.15 2.58
CA LYS A 275 -47.54 9.41 1.24
C LYS A 275 -46.50 9.16 0.15
N ALA A 276 -45.25 9.57 0.35
CA ALA A 276 -44.18 9.32 -0.61
C ALA A 276 -43.85 7.82 -0.77
N LEU A 277 -43.85 7.06 0.33
CA LEU A 277 -43.70 5.60 0.28
C LEU A 277 -44.87 4.92 -0.43
N ILE A 278 -46.10 5.35 -0.12
CA ILE A 278 -47.30 4.87 -0.81
C ILE A 278 -47.23 5.21 -2.30
N ASN A 279 -46.71 6.38 -2.69
CA ASN A 279 -46.56 6.72 -4.10
C ASN A 279 -45.54 5.85 -4.84
N TYR A 280 -44.49 5.36 -4.15
CA TYR A 280 -43.51 4.44 -4.71
C TYR A 280 -44.06 3.02 -4.82
N ASP A 281 -44.84 2.57 -3.84
CA ASP A 281 -45.49 1.25 -3.79
C ASP A 281 -46.99 1.39 -3.43
N LYS A 282 -47.78 1.73 -4.44
CA LYS A 282 -49.20 2.11 -4.32
C LYS A 282 -50.08 0.97 -3.83
N THR A 283 -49.69 -0.28 -4.06
CA THR A 283 -50.47 -1.48 -3.74
C THR A 283 -50.23 -1.96 -2.30
N ASN A 284 -49.35 -1.30 -1.54
CA ASN A 284 -49.04 -1.65 -0.16
C ASN A 284 -50.12 -1.16 0.84
N ILE A 285 -51.10 -2.04 1.12
CA ILE A 285 -52.22 -1.76 2.04
C ILE A 285 -51.74 -1.42 3.45
N MET A 286 -50.68 -2.06 3.95
CA MET A 286 -50.20 -1.83 5.33
C MET A 286 -49.67 -0.40 5.54
N LEU A 287 -48.96 0.16 4.55
CA LEU A 287 -48.53 1.56 4.60
C LEU A 287 -49.73 2.53 4.64
N ARG A 288 -50.80 2.21 3.89
CA ARG A 288 -52.04 2.99 3.86
C ARG A 288 -52.80 2.92 5.19
N LEU A 289 -52.91 1.73 5.80
CA LEU A 289 -53.50 1.57 7.15
C LEU A 289 -52.70 2.32 8.22
N MET A 290 -51.36 2.29 8.15
CA MET A 290 -50.50 3.07 9.05
C MET A 290 -50.69 4.58 8.86
N TYR A 291 -50.91 5.05 7.62
CA TYR A 291 -51.27 6.42 7.33
C TYR A 291 -52.63 6.80 7.93
N CYS A 292 -53.65 5.93 7.85
CA CYS A 292 -54.93 6.14 8.50
C CYS A 292 -54.80 6.29 10.03
N LEU A 293 -54.06 5.38 10.67
CA LEU A 293 -53.80 5.42 12.11
C LEU A 293 -53.16 6.75 12.54
N LEU A 294 -52.07 7.15 11.89
CA LEU A 294 -51.37 8.40 12.22
C LEU A 294 -52.21 9.64 11.93
N ALA A 295 -52.99 9.64 10.85
CA ALA A 295 -53.88 10.75 10.52
C ALA A 295 -55.00 10.91 11.58
N ILE A 296 -55.56 9.82 12.09
CA ILE A 296 -56.54 9.84 13.19
C ILE A 296 -55.90 10.37 14.47
N GLU A 297 -54.70 9.88 14.84
CA GLU A 297 -53.99 10.32 16.04
C GLU A 297 -53.63 11.81 16.05
N CYS A 298 -53.50 12.40 14.86
CA CYS A 298 -53.27 13.84 14.68
C CYS A 298 -54.53 14.65 14.43
N ASN A 299 -55.71 14.09 14.68
CA ASN A 299 -57.00 14.74 14.47
C ASN A 299 -57.22 15.22 13.02
N LYS A 300 -56.59 14.57 12.04
CA LYS A 300 -56.76 14.81 10.59
C LYS A 300 -57.72 13.78 9.99
N LYS A 301 -58.91 13.67 10.59
CA LYS A 301 -59.92 12.66 10.27
C LYS A 301 -60.34 12.66 8.80
N ASP A 302 -60.40 13.82 8.16
CA ASP A 302 -60.76 13.91 6.73
C ASP A 302 -59.74 13.22 5.81
N LEU A 303 -58.45 13.28 6.14
CA LEU A 303 -57.40 12.60 5.37
C LEU A 303 -57.48 11.08 5.56
N ALA A 304 -57.75 10.62 6.78
CA ALA A 304 -57.96 9.21 7.06
C ALA A 304 -59.21 8.69 6.34
N MET A 305 -60.32 9.44 6.37
CA MET A 305 -61.57 9.05 5.72
C MET A 305 -61.42 8.91 4.20
N LYS A 306 -60.71 9.84 3.54
CA LYS A 306 -60.41 9.75 2.10
C LYS A 306 -59.62 8.49 1.77
N GLU A 307 -58.63 8.17 2.59
CA GLU A 307 -57.78 7.00 2.36
C GLU A 307 -58.51 5.70 2.68
N ILE A 308 -59.34 5.66 3.73
CA ILE A 308 -60.23 4.53 4.01
C ILE A 308 -61.13 4.25 2.81
N ASN A 309 -61.74 5.28 2.21
CA ASN A 309 -62.56 5.10 1.01
C ASN A 309 -61.75 4.58 -0.19
N ASN A 310 -60.48 5.01 -0.36
CA ASN A 310 -59.62 4.48 -1.41
C ASN A 310 -59.29 2.99 -1.18
N ILE A 311 -58.99 2.60 0.05
CA ILE A 311 -58.73 1.21 0.42
C ILE A 311 -60.01 0.38 0.27
N ASP A 312 -61.15 0.86 0.76
CA ASP A 312 -62.45 0.19 0.67
C ASP A 312 -62.86 0.00 -0.79
N HIS A 313 -62.72 1.04 -1.63
CA HIS A 313 -62.91 0.92 -3.07
C HIS A 313 -61.95 -0.10 -3.69
N TYR A 314 -60.66 -0.08 -3.34
CA TYR A 314 -59.70 -1.08 -3.81
C TYR A 314 -60.05 -2.52 -3.37
N LEU A 315 -60.58 -2.69 -2.16
CA LEU A 315 -60.98 -3.99 -1.59
C LEU A 315 -62.33 -4.49 -2.13
N LEU A 316 -63.29 -3.61 -2.45
CA LEU A 316 -64.59 -3.97 -3.02
C LEU A 316 -64.47 -4.73 -4.36
N TYR A 317 -63.34 -4.58 -5.05
CA TYR A 317 -63.01 -5.30 -6.29
C TYR A 317 -62.15 -6.56 -6.08
N TYR A 318 -61.65 -6.82 -4.85
CA TYR A 318 -60.81 -7.98 -4.54
C TYR A 318 -61.56 -9.04 -3.72
N ASP A 319 -61.26 -10.28 -4.06
CA ASP A 319 -61.81 -11.54 -3.55
C ASP A 319 -61.84 -11.68 -2.01
N LYS A 320 -62.80 -12.47 -1.54
CA LYS A 320 -63.39 -12.56 -0.18
C LYS A 320 -62.51 -13.01 0.99
N GLU A 321 -61.19 -13.13 0.86
CA GLU A 321 -60.36 -13.86 1.85
C GLU A 321 -59.53 -13.00 2.82
N ARG A 322 -59.74 -11.67 2.91
CA ARG A 322 -59.09 -10.84 3.95
C ARG A 322 -60.08 -10.10 4.86
N LEU A 323 -60.84 -10.87 5.65
CA LEU A 323 -61.65 -10.37 6.79
C LEU A 323 -60.85 -9.43 7.73
N ASP A 324 -59.53 -9.62 7.84
CA ASP A 324 -58.67 -8.87 8.75
C ASP A 324 -58.55 -7.37 8.42
N VAL A 325 -58.61 -6.98 7.15
CA VAL A 325 -58.50 -5.56 6.76
C VAL A 325 -59.83 -4.84 6.99
N SER A 326 -60.96 -5.50 6.70
CA SER A 326 -62.29 -4.94 6.95
C SER A 326 -62.52 -4.60 8.42
N ASP A 327 -62.08 -5.46 9.34
CA ASP A 327 -62.12 -5.19 10.78
C ASP A 327 -61.33 -3.92 11.16
N LEU A 328 -60.15 -3.74 10.57
CA LEU A 328 -59.29 -2.58 10.83
C LEU A 328 -59.90 -1.29 10.26
N LEU A 329 -60.52 -1.36 9.07
CA LEU A 329 -61.25 -0.22 8.50
C LEU A 329 -62.46 0.16 9.36
N MET A 330 -63.24 -0.82 9.82
CA MET A 330 -64.37 -0.58 10.74
C MET A 330 -63.91 0.07 12.04
N PHE A 331 -62.81 -0.42 12.62
CA PHE A 331 -62.19 0.20 13.79
C PHE A 331 -61.80 1.66 13.55
N PHE A 332 -61.15 1.96 12.42
CA PHE A 332 -60.81 3.35 12.08
C PHE A 332 -62.04 4.23 11.86
N LEU A 333 -63.11 3.71 11.25
CA LEU A 333 -64.38 4.42 11.07
C LEU A 333 -65.04 4.75 12.42
N GLU A 334 -65.09 3.81 13.36
CA GLU A 334 -65.60 4.04 14.71
C GLU A 334 -64.77 5.11 15.45
N LEU A 335 -63.43 5.07 15.34
CA LEU A 335 -62.57 6.11 15.91
C LEU A 335 -62.82 7.50 15.30
N ILE A 336 -63.06 7.57 13.98
CA ILE A 336 -63.40 8.83 13.29
C ILE A 336 -64.73 9.37 13.83
N LYS A 337 -65.74 8.52 13.99
CA LYS A 337 -67.06 8.87 14.56
C LYS A 337 -67.01 9.21 16.06
N GLY A 338 -65.98 8.77 16.77
CA GLY A 338 -65.87 8.94 18.23
C GLY A 338 -66.68 7.90 19.01
N GLU A 339 -67.00 6.76 18.38
CA GLU A 339 -67.72 5.64 18.99
C GLU A 339 -66.77 4.75 19.82
N SER A 340 -67.33 3.92 20.70
CA SER A 340 -66.55 3.02 21.55
C SER A 340 -66.09 1.77 20.79
N VAL A 341 -64.78 1.63 20.60
CA VAL A 341 -64.15 0.48 19.93
C VAL A 341 -63.97 -0.78 20.81
N ASN A 342 -64.38 -0.73 22.09
CA ASN A 342 -64.13 -1.82 23.04
C ASN A 342 -64.74 -3.17 22.63
N GLU A 343 -65.92 -3.16 22.01
CA GLU A 343 -66.56 -4.39 21.53
C GLU A 343 -65.81 -5.01 20.35
N LEU A 344 -65.32 -4.17 19.42
CA LEU A 344 -64.48 -4.62 18.30
C LEU A 344 -63.17 -5.23 18.81
N LEU A 345 -62.48 -4.54 19.71
CA LEU A 345 -61.21 -4.99 20.30
C LEU A 345 -61.34 -6.32 21.06
N ARG A 346 -62.49 -6.58 21.70
CA ARG A 346 -62.78 -7.87 22.38
C ARG A 346 -62.97 -9.02 21.41
N ARG A 347 -63.47 -8.76 20.20
CA ARG A 347 -63.68 -9.78 19.16
C ARG A 347 -62.38 -10.16 18.47
N TRP A 348 -61.38 -9.28 18.47
CA TRP A 348 -60.08 -9.55 17.87
C TRP A 348 -59.29 -10.59 18.68
N LYS A 349 -59.01 -11.72 18.03
CA LYS A 349 -58.04 -12.71 18.49
C LYS A 349 -56.75 -12.54 17.71
N PRO A 350 -55.58 -12.71 18.33
CA PRO A 350 -54.33 -12.78 17.59
C PRO A 350 -54.38 -14.00 16.67
N MET A 351 -54.29 -13.77 15.37
CA MET A 351 -54.23 -14.83 14.36
C MET A 351 -53.03 -14.54 13.47
N ASN A 352 -52.09 -15.49 13.40
CA ASN A 352 -50.90 -15.44 12.55
C ASN A 352 -50.00 -14.19 12.73
N ARG A 353 -48.94 -14.14 11.91
CA ARG A 353 -47.88 -13.11 11.95
C ARG A 353 -48.36 -11.70 11.54
N ASP A 354 -49.41 -11.59 10.71
CA ASP A 354 -49.88 -10.33 10.15
C ASP A 354 -50.80 -9.55 11.11
N SER A 355 -51.13 -10.12 12.27
CA SER A 355 -51.96 -9.49 13.32
C SER A 355 -51.29 -8.37 14.13
N TRP A 356 -50.06 -7.95 13.78
CA TRP A 356 -49.31 -6.99 14.59
C TRP A 356 -50.02 -5.66 14.80
N LEU A 357 -50.73 -5.16 13.77
CA LEU A 357 -51.47 -3.90 13.86
C LEU A 357 -52.68 -4.04 14.80
N LYS A 358 -53.38 -5.18 14.77
CA LYS A 358 -54.49 -5.47 15.70
C LYS A 358 -54.00 -5.49 17.16
N ILE A 359 -52.87 -6.15 17.45
CA ILE A 359 -52.29 -6.19 18.81
C ILE A 359 -51.81 -4.81 19.25
N LEU A 360 -51.16 -4.04 18.36
CA LEU A 360 -50.76 -2.66 18.63
C LEU A 360 -51.97 -1.80 19.06
N LEU A 361 -53.05 -1.86 18.28
CA LEU A 361 -54.28 -1.11 18.55
C LEU A 361 -54.98 -1.60 19.83
N LYS A 362 -55.02 -2.91 20.07
CA LYS A 362 -55.57 -3.49 21.31
C LYS A 362 -54.81 -3.02 22.54
N ASN A 363 -53.48 -2.97 22.50
CA ASN A 363 -52.66 -2.42 23.58
C ASN A 363 -52.93 -0.94 23.83
N LYS A 364 -53.12 -0.17 22.75
CA LYS A 364 -53.24 1.28 22.80
C LYS A 364 -54.61 1.80 23.26
N TYR A 365 -55.68 1.09 22.90
CA TYR A 365 -57.07 1.56 23.09
C TYR A 365 -57.91 0.71 24.06
N SER A 366 -57.38 -0.40 24.60
CA SER A 366 -58.09 -1.24 25.58
C SER A 366 -57.83 -0.80 27.02
N ASN A 367 -58.89 -0.53 27.79
CA ASN A 367 -58.81 -0.11 29.19
C ASN A 367 -58.36 -1.22 30.18
N HIS A 368 -58.39 -2.50 29.77
CA HIS A 368 -58.12 -3.67 30.65
C HIS A 368 -57.13 -4.66 30.04
N TYR A 369 -56.05 -4.16 29.44
CA TYR A 369 -55.10 -5.01 28.74
C TYR A 369 -54.00 -5.56 29.67
N THR A 370 -54.32 -6.62 30.41
CA THR A 370 -53.40 -7.22 31.41
C THR A 370 -52.37 -8.18 30.83
N ASN A 371 -52.63 -8.77 29.64
CA ASN A 371 -51.75 -9.77 29.01
C ASN A 371 -50.84 -9.20 27.92
N GLY A 372 -50.65 -7.88 27.87
CA GLY A 372 -49.99 -7.25 26.73
C GLY A 372 -48.58 -7.76 26.44
N TYR A 373 -47.78 -7.99 27.47
CA TYR A 373 -46.44 -8.56 27.30
C TYR A 373 -46.45 -9.94 26.63
N GLU A 374 -47.37 -10.83 27.04
CA GLU A 374 -47.46 -12.19 26.46
C GLU A 374 -47.99 -12.17 25.02
N GLU A 375 -48.97 -11.33 24.69
CA GLU A 375 -49.47 -11.22 23.30
C GLU A 375 -48.38 -10.67 22.34
N PHE A 376 -47.56 -9.71 22.79
CA PHE A 376 -46.40 -9.26 22.00
C PHE A 376 -45.29 -10.32 21.92
N ARG A 377 -45.08 -11.09 22.99
CA ARG A 377 -44.12 -12.20 23.03
C ARG A 377 -44.51 -13.30 22.05
N GLU A 378 -45.79 -13.66 21.98
CA GLU A 378 -46.32 -14.61 20.99
C GLU A 378 -46.09 -14.14 19.56
N LEU A 379 -46.40 -12.89 19.22
CA LEU A 379 -46.11 -12.32 17.89
C LEU A 379 -44.63 -12.41 17.51
N TYR A 380 -43.74 -12.12 18.47
CA TYR A 380 -42.31 -12.23 18.27
C TYR A 380 -41.89 -13.67 17.94
N HIS A 381 -42.52 -14.65 18.58
CA HIS A 381 -42.30 -16.07 18.29
C HIS A 381 -42.91 -16.54 16.96
N TYR A 382 -43.99 -15.92 16.49
CA TYR A 382 -44.52 -16.11 15.12
C TYR A 382 -43.64 -15.48 14.02
N GLY A 383 -42.53 -14.82 14.39
CA GLY A 383 -41.56 -14.24 13.46
C GLY A 383 -41.77 -12.76 13.18
N GLU A 384 -42.70 -12.10 13.87
CA GLU A 384 -42.93 -10.66 13.71
C GLU A 384 -41.97 -9.85 14.59
N LYS A 385 -41.12 -9.03 13.94
CA LYS A 385 -40.03 -8.28 14.61
C LYS A 385 -40.18 -6.77 14.42
N ASN A 386 -41.39 -6.31 14.13
CA ASN A 386 -41.68 -4.89 13.96
C ASN A 386 -41.28 -4.09 15.22
N ARG A 387 -40.32 -3.17 15.04
CA ARG A 387 -39.74 -2.36 16.13
C ARG A 387 -40.76 -1.39 16.76
N ILE A 388 -41.86 -1.09 16.06
CA ILE A 388 -42.97 -0.31 16.61
C ILE A 388 -43.49 -0.97 17.89
N LEU A 389 -43.64 -2.30 17.88
CA LEU A 389 -44.15 -3.06 19.01
C LEU A 389 -43.22 -2.98 20.23
N PHE A 390 -41.91 -2.90 20.00
CA PHE A 390 -40.94 -2.78 21.11
C PHE A 390 -41.11 -1.46 21.88
N SER A 391 -41.45 -0.36 21.19
CA SER A 391 -41.71 0.93 21.86
C SER A 391 -42.88 0.86 22.84
N GLU A 392 -43.94 0.16 22.47
CA GLU A 392 -45.12 -0.05 23.30
C GLU A 392 -44.82 -0.98 24.48
N VAL A 393 -44.07 -2.05 24.26
CA VAL A 393 -43.69 -3.00 25.32
C VAL A 393 -42.78 -2.33 26.35
N VAL A 394 -41.90 -1.40 25.93
CA VAL A 394 -41.08 -0.61 26.86
C VAL A 394 -41.94 0.27 27.76
N LEU A 395 -43.00 0.90 27.24
CA LEU A 395 -43.96 1.65 28.07
C LEU A 395 -44.64 0.75 29.10
N LEU A 396 -45.02 -0.47 28.71
CA LEU A 396 -45.58 -1.47 29.62
C LEU A 396 -44.59 -1.85 30.73
N LEU A 397 -43.35 -2.20 30.38
CA LEU A 397 -42.32 -2.62 31.34
C LEU A 397 -41.86 -1.49 32.27
N ASN A 398 -41.87 -0.24 31.79
CA ASN A 398 -41.60 0.92 32.64
C ASN A 398 -42.71 1.17 33.67
N SER A 399 -43.95 0.83 33.32
CA SER A 399 -45.11 0.98 34.20
C SER A 399 -45.19 -0.17 35.22
N ASN A 400 -45.06 -1.41 34.74
CA ASN A 400 -45.11 -2.65 35.51
C ASN A 400 -43.87 -3.53 35.21
N PRO A 401 -42.74 -3.32 35.91
CA PRO A 401 -41.51 -4.07 35.66
C PRO A 401 -41.61 -5.57 35.95
N LEU A 402 -41.03 -6.38 35.07
CA LEU A 402 -40.84 -7.81 35.26
C LEU A 402 -39.40 -8.21 34.92
N VAL A 403 -38.93 -9.31 35.52
CA VAL A 403 -37.70 -10.03 35.14
C VAL A 403 -38.10 -11.51 35.04
N PRO A 404 -38.00 -12.15 33.86
CA PRO A 404 -38.46 -13.53 33.70
C PRO A 404 -37.65 -14.52 34.56
N TYR A 405 -38.33 -15.55 35.08
CA TYR A 405 -37.74 -16.68 35.82
C TYR A 405 -37.31 -17.84 34.92
N GLN A 406 -37.43 -17.67 33.61
CA GLN A 406 -37.02 -18.62 32.58
C GLN A 406 -36.39 -17.84 31.43
N GLU A 407 -35.79 -18.55 30.48
CA GLU A 407 -35.23 -17.92 29.28
C GLU A 407 -36.35 -17.29 28.43
N ASP A 408 -36.22 -15.99 28.16
CA ASP A 408 -37.15 -15.22 27.36
C ASP A 408 -36.42 -14.40 26.29
N LYS A 409 -36.42 -14.93 25.06
CA LYS A 409 -35.81 -14.29 23.88
C LYS A 409 -36.47 -12.96 23.53
N PHE A 410 -37.76 -12.81 23.83
CA PHE A 410 -38.48 -11.56 23.59
C PHE A 410 -38.06 -10.51 24.61
N TYR A 411 -38.02 -10.85 25.91
CA TYR A 411 -37.52 -9.96 26.97
C TYR A 411 -36.14 -9.40 26.62
N LYS A 412 -35.23 -10.29 26.21
CA LYS A 412 -33.86 -9.94 25.81
C LYS A 412 -33.83 -8.97 24.62
N ALA A 413 -34.67 -9.19 23.61
CA ALA A 413 -34.77 -8.33 22.44
C ALA A 413 -35.31 -6.93 22.80
N VAL A 414 -36.35 -6.88 23.63
CA VAL A 414 -36.96 -5.62 24.12
C VAL A 414 -35.98 -4.87 25.02
N LEU A 415 -35.31 -5.54 25.96
CA LEU A 415 -34.33 -4.92 26.85
C LEU A 415 -33.16 -4.32 26.05
N ASN A 416 -32.61 -5.06 25.07
CA ASN A 416 -31.57 -4.54 24.19
C ASN A 416 -32.03 -3.27 23.45
N TRP A 417 -33.24 -3.31 22.89
CA TRP A 417 -33.81 -2.17 22.17
C TRP A 417 -34.06 -0.97 23.09
N ALA A 418 -34.57 -1.21 24.31
CA ALA A 418 -34.81 -0.18 25.31
C ALA A 418 -33.51 0.52 25.75
N ILE A 419 -32.43 -0.24 25.96
CA ILE A 419 -31.11 0.30 26.26
C ILE A 419 -30.61 1.16 25.10
N ALA A 420 -30.70 0.68 23.86
CA ALA A 420 -30.26 1.42 22.68
C ALA A 420 -31.00 2.76 22.51
N LYS A 421 -32.23 2.86 23.03
CA LYS A 421 -33.07 4.06 23.01
C LYS A 421 -33.03 4.89 24.31
N ASN A 422 -32.19 4.50 25.29
CA ASN A 422 -32.18 5.10 26.64
C ASN A 422 -33.57 5.15 27.29
N ALA A 423 -34.43 4.18 26.99
CA ALA A 423 -35.85 4.20 27.33
C ALA A 423 -36.21 3.39 28.58
N ILE A 424 -35.23 2.80 29.29
CA ILE A 424 -35.46 2.12 30.57
C ILE A 424 -35.72 3.15 31.66
N GLY A 425 -36.93 3.11 32.24
CA GLY A 425 -37.34 3.90 33.39
C GLY A 425 -36.85 3.35 34.73
N MET A 426 -36.86 4.21 35.75
CA MET A 426 -36.25 3.90 37.07
C MET A 426 -36.85 2.68 37.77
N LYS A 427 -38.16 2.45 37.66
CA LYS A 427 -38.81 1.28 38.29
C LYS A 427 -38.29 -0.02 37.68
N TRP A 428 -38.10 -0.05 36.37
CA TRP A 428 -37.59 -1.23 35.67
C TRP A 428 -36.09 -1.42 35.93
N LEU A 429 -35.31 -0.34 35.93
CA LEU A 429 -33.88 -0.38 36.25
C LEU A 429 -33.60 -0.94 37.65
N ARG A 430 -34.33 -0.47 38.69
CA ARG A 430 -34.21 -0.99 40.06
C ARG A 430 -34.55 -2.47 40.16
N LYS A 431 -35.48 -2.97 39.34
CA LYS A 431 -35.80 -4.41 39.31
C LYS A 431 -34.64 -5.22 38.72
N ILE A 432 -33.95 -4.69 37.72
CA ILE A 432 -32.75 -5.29 37.12
C ILE A 432 -31.58 -5.29 38.13
N GLU A 433 -31.33 -4.17 38.81
CA GLU A 433 -30.27 -4.03 39.85
C GLU A 433 -30.38 -5.06 40.97
N ASN A 434 -31.60 -5.43 41.35
CA ASN A 434 -31.87 -6.37 42.43
C ASN A 434 -31.93 -7.84 41.97
N SER A 435 -31.65 -8.14 40.70
CA SER A 435 -31.73 -9.50 40.16
C SER A 435 -30.58 -9.86 39.21
N PRO A 436 -29.31 -9.49 39.49
CA PRO A 436 -28.23 -9.63 38.52
C PRO A 436 -27.88 -11.08 38.22
N LEU A 437 -27.76 -11.92 39.25
CA LEU A 437 -27.45 -13.35 39.10
C LEU A 437 -28.58 -14.10 38.40
N GLN A 438 -29.85 -13.74 38.67
CA GLN A 438 -31.03 -14.34 38.01
C GLN A 438 -31.02 -14.06 36.49
N LEU A 439 -30.72 -12.83 36.09
CA LEU A 439 -30.63 -12.42 34.69
C LEU A 439 -29.54 -13.20 33.94
N VAL A 440 -28.39 -13.38 34.58
CA VAL A 440 -27.27 -14.17 34.04
C VAL A 440 -27.65 -15.65 33.98
N GLN A 441 -28.18 -16.22 35.06
CA GLN A 441 -28.53 -17.65 35.17
C GLN A 441 -29.51 -18.08 34.07
N HIS A 442 -30.58 -17.32 33.84
CA HIS A 442 -31.64 -17.65 32.88
C HIS A 442 -31.42 -17.11 31.45
N ASN A 443 -30.21 -16.66 31.08
CA ASN A 443 -29.87 -16.19 29.73
C ASN A 443 -30.68 -14.98 29.21
N ASN A 444 -31.33 -14.23 30.10
CA ASN A 444 -32.22 -13.10 29.76
C ASN A 444 -31.48 -11.82 29.36
N ILE A 445 -30.15 -11.83 29.45
CA ILE A 445 -29.26 -10.76 28.99
C ILE A 445 -28.21 -11.34 28.04
N ASN A 446 -27.54 -10.46 27.29
CA ASN A 446 -26.28 -10.76 26.61
C ASN A 446 -25.22 -9.76 27.08
N GLU A 447 -24.00 -9.95 26.59
CA GLU A 447 -22.85 -9.12 26.92
C GLU A 447 -23.11 -7.63 26.70
N HIS A 448 -23.64 -7.30 25.52
CA HIS A 448 -23.95 -5.92 25.14
C HIS A 448 -24.93 -5.25 26.10
N ILE A 449 -25.94 -5.99 26.57
CA ILE A 449 -26.88 -5.52 27.58
C ILE A 449 -26.17 -5.31 28.93
N ALA A 450 -25.39 -6.29 29.40
CA ALA A 450 -24.70 -6.22 30.68
C ALA A 450 -23.73 -5.02 30.75
N ARG A 451 -22.91 -4.83 29.71
CA ARG A 451 -21.96 -3.71 29.61
C ARG A 451 -22.67 -2.36 29.62
N LYS A 452 -23.74 -2.21 28.83
CA LYS A 452 -24.49 -0.95 28.78
C LYS A 452 -25.24 -0.63 30.05
N LEU A 453 -25.73 -1.63 30.78
CA LEU A 453 -26.34 -1.43 32.09
C LEU A 453 -25.32 -0.94 33.11
N TYR A 454 -24.12 -1.51 33.12
CA TYR A 454 -23.03 -1.06 33.98
C TYR A 454 -22.57 0.38 33.67
N LEU A 455 -22.44 0.74 32.39
CA LEU A 455 -22.13 2.12 32.00
C LEU A 455 -23.25 3.12 32.33
N LYS A 456 -24.50 2.65 32.40
CA LYS A 456 -25.65 3.51 32.73
C LYS A 456 -25.74 3.78 34.23
N ASP A 457 -25.33 2.83 35.06
CA ASP A 457 -25.31 2.95 36.52
C ASP A 457 -24.13 2.17 37.11
N GLU A 458 -23.03 2.87 37.38
CA GLU A 458 -21.78 2.30 37.92
C GLU A 458 -21.90 1.97 39.41
N ASN A 459 -22.76 1.01 39.72
CA ASN A 459 -22.95 0.52 41.08
C ASN A 459 -22.42 -0.91 41.25
N LYS A 460 -22.26 -1.34 42.51
CA LYS A 460 -21.73 -2.66 42.85
C LYS A 460 -22.54 -3.82 42.26
N ASN A 461 -23.86 -3.70 42.19
CA ASN A 461 -24.73 -4.75 41.65
C ASN A 461 -24.59 -4.90 40.13
N MET A 462 -24.36 -3.80 39.42
CA MET A 462 -24.08 -3.82 37.98
C MET A 462 -22.67 -4.33 37.66
N LEU A 463 -21.70 -4.04 38.52
CA LEU A 463 -20.37 -4.66 38.43
C LEU A 463 -20.47 -6.19 38.63
N ILE A 464 -21.27 -6.64 39.60
CA ILE A 464 -21.56 -8.07 39.80
C ILE A 464 -22.27 -8.67 38.59
N LEU A 465 -23.26 -7.98 38.00
CA LEU A 465 -23.96 -8.41 36.79
C LEU A 465 -22.97 -8.67 35.65
N LEU A 466 -22.11 -7.68 35.35
CA LEU A 466 -21.14 -7.75 34.26
C LEU A 466 -20.08 -8.82 34.51
N CYS A 467 -19.50 -8.85 35.71
CA CYS A 467 -18.50 -9.83 36.08
C CYS A 467 -19.05 -11.25 36.09
N ALA A 468 -20.24 -11.49 36.66
CA ALA A 468 -20.87 -12.82 36.65
C ALA A 468 -21.23 -13.26 35.23
N PHE A 469 -21.62 -12.33 34.36
CA PHE A 469 -21.84 -12.63 32.94
C PHE A 469 -20.53 -13.06 32.27
N TYR A 470 -19.43 -12.31 32.44
CA TYR A 470 -18.11 -12.66 31.87
C TYR A 470 -17.59 -14.01 32.35
N ILE A 471 -17.74 -14.32 33.64
CA ILE A 471 -17.38 -15.63 34.20
C ILE A 471 -18.23 -16.72 33.55
N LYS A 472 -19.55 -16.55 33.46
CA LYS A 472 -20.46 -17.52 32.82
C LYS A 472 -20.09 -17.78 31.35
N THR A 473 -19.69 -16.74 30.62
CA THR A 473 -19.27 -16.85 29.22
C THR A 473 -17.79 -17.19 29.03
N ASN A 474 -17.06 -17.46 30.12
CA ASN A 474 -15.63 -17.77 30.10
C ASN A 474 -14.76 -16.72 29.38
N ARG A 475 -15.06 -15.42 29.54
CA ARG A 475 -14.25 -14.35 28.94
C ARG A 475 -12.96 -14.13 29.73
N ILE A 476 -11.87 -13.92 29.00
CA ILE A 476 -10.51 -13.76 29.52
C ILE A 476 -9.74 -12.66 28.77
N ASP A 477 -10.41 -11.84 27.95
CA ASP A 477 -9.81 -10.72 27.21
C ASP A 477 -9.54 -9.50 28.11
N GLU A 478 -8.95 -8.45 27.54
CA GLU A 478 -8.48 -7.26 28.25
C GLU A 478 -9.61 -6.56 29.02
N GLU A 479 -10.79 -6.46 28.40
CA GLU A 479 -11.95 -5.87 29.07
C GLU A 479 -12.39 -6.72 30.28
N ALA A 480 -12.43 -8.04 30.13
CA ALA A 480 -12.74 -8.94 31.24
C ALA A 480 -11.68 -8.85 32.34
N PHE A 481 -10.40 -8.75 31.99
CA PHE A 481 -9.30 -8.55 32.95
C PHE A 481 -9.52 -7.28 33.80
N ILE A 482 -9.82 -6.14 33.17
CA ILE A 482 -10.10 -4.88 33.87
C ILE A 482 -11.28 -5.04 34.83
N ILE A 483 -12.36 -5.69 34.39
CA ILE A 483 -13.56 -5.91 35.22
C ILE A 483 -13.27 -6.88 36.37
N TYR A 484 -12.51 -7.96 36.16
CA TYR A 484 -12.11 -8.88 37.22
C TYR A 484 -11.23 -8.18 38.25
N LYS A 485 -10.23 -7.42 37.80
CA LYS A 485 -9.35 -6.61 38.64
C LYS A 485 -10.13 -5.61 39.50
N LYS A 486 -11.07 -4.87 38.90
CA LYS A 486 -11.95 -3.93 39.63
C LYS A 486 -12.88 -4.67 40.61
N SER A 487 -13.41 -5.83 40.23
CA SER A 487 -14.27 -6.65 41.09
C SER A 487 -13.55 -7.21 42.32
N LEU A 488 -12.27 -7.59 42.15
CA LEU A 488 -11.39 -8.02 43.25
C LEU A 488 -11.06 -6.86 44.18
N ALA A 489 -10.73 -5.68 43.64
CA ALA A 489 -10.48 -4.47 44.42
C ALA A 489 -11.70 -4.07 45.28
N GLU A 490 -12.91 -4.16 44.72
CA GLU A 490 -14.19 -3.86 45.40
C GLU A 490 -14.70 -5.00 46.32
N ARG A 491 -13.92 -6.08 46.46
CA ARG A 491 -14.26 -7.27 47.28
C ARG A 491 -15.64 -7.85 46.93
N CYS A 492 -15.93 -7.95 45.63
CA CYS A 492 -17.16 -8.59 45.15
C CYS A 492 -17.14 -10.09 45.48
N ARG A 493 -18.27 -10.64 45.94
CA ARG A 493 -18.39 -12.07 46.25
C ARG A 493 -18.98 -12.81 45.05
N ILE A 494 -18.11 -13.24 44.15
CA ILE A 494 -18.49 -13.97 42.94
C ILE A 494 -17.64 -15.25 42.88
N VAL A 495 -18.28 -16.39 42.67
CA VAL A 495 -17.57 -17.69 42.62
C VAL A 495 -16.71 -17.75 41.35
N GLY A 496 -15.44 -18.15 41.50
CA GLY A 496 -14.49 -18.31 40.39
C GLY A 496 -13.79 -17.03 39.93
N LEU A 497 -13.92 -15.91 40.65
CA LEU A 497 -13.34 -14.62 40.26
C LEU A 497 -11.79 -14.63 40.27
N GLU A 498 -11.18 -15.15 41.34
CA GLU A 498 -9.72 -15.22 41.48
C GLU A 498 -9.08 -16.08 40.37
N GLU A 499 -9.69 -17.22 40.03
CA GLU A 499 -9.25 -18.11 38.95
C GLU A 499 -9.36 -17.39 37.58
N LYS A 500 -10.51 -16.78 37.29
CA LYS A 500 -10.75 -16.09 36.02
C LYS A 500 -9.86 -14.87 35.84
N TYR A 501 -9.50 -14.18 36.93
CA TYR A 501 -8.52 -13.10 36.90
C TYR A 501 -7.14 -13.58 36.45
N ILE A 502 -6.65 -14.71 36.98
CA ILE A 502 -5.37 -15.30 36.57
C ILE A 502 -5.43 -15.72 35.10
N GLN A 503 -6.52 -16.37 34.69
CA GLN A 503 -6.71 -16.79 33.30
C GLN A 503 -6.77 -15.61 32.33
N ALA A 504 -7.39 -14.51 32.74
CA ALA A 504 -7.43 -13.28 31.96
C ALA A 504 -6.07 -12.57 31.94
N SER A 505 -5.36 -12.53 33.07
CA SER A 505 -4.00 -11.95 33.13
C SER A 505 -3.05 -12.68 32.17
N TYR A 506 -3.11 -14.02 32.16
CA TYR A 506 -2.38 -14.87 31.22
C TYR A 506 -2.71 -14.52 29.77
N HIS A 507 -4.00 -14.57 29.42
CA HIS A 507 -4.44 -14.31 28.05
C HIS A 507 -4.09 -12.90 27.53
N ASN A 508 -4.00 -11.91 28.40
CA ASN A 508 -3.70 -10.52 28.02
C ASN A 508 -2.24 -10.12 28.23
N ASN A 509 -1.35 -11.07 28.56
CA ASN A 509 0.07 -10.80 28.84
C ASN A 509 0.29 -9.71 29.91
N GLU A 510 -0.61 -9.62 30.88
CA GLU A 510 -0.56 -8.62 31.94
C GLU A 510 0.17 -9.18 33.16
N LEU A 511 1.04 -8.36 33.77
CA LEU A 511 1.76 -8.74 34.98
C LEU A 511 0.75 -9.01 36.10
N LEU A 512 0.82 -10.22 36.66
CA LEU A 512 -0.09 -10.60 37.73
C LEU A 512 0.20 -9.78 38.99
N ASN A 513 -0.78 -8.96 39.42
CA ASN A 513 -0.73 -8.37 40.75
C ASN A 513 -1.12 -9.41 41.80
N ILE A 514 -0.10 -9.98 42.46
CA ILE A 514 -0.22 -11.05 43.44
C ILE A 514 -0.98 -10.60 44.71
N GLU A 515 -1.05 -9.30 45.00
CA GLU A 515 -1.75 -8.76 46.19
C GLU A 515 -3.26 -9.06 46.22
N TYR A 516 -3.89 -9.18 45.04
CA TYR A 516 -5.33 -9.48 44.95
C TYR A 516 -5.67 -10.94 45.21
N LEU A 517 -4.67 -11.81 45.21
CA LEU A 517 -4.84 -13.23 45.48
C LEU A 517 -4.72 -13.46 46.99
N LYS A 518 -5.82 -13.91 47.61
CA LYS A 518 -5.82 -14.22 49.05
C LYS A 518 -4.82 -15.33 49.34
N MET A 519 -4.22 -15.34 50.53
CA MET A 519 -3.37 -16.46 51.00
C MET A 519 -4.11 -17.82 51.01
N THR A 520 -5.45 -17.82 50.98
CA THR A 520 -6.27 -19.03 50.91
C THR A 520 -6.55 -19.51 49.49
N PHE A 521 -6.06 -18.83 48.45
CA PHE A 521 -6.22 -19.26 47.07
C PHE A 521 -5.34 -20.49 46.82
N ASP A 522 -5.97 -21.61 46.50
CA ASP A 522 -5.26 -22.86 46.25
C ASP A 522 -4.77 -22.91 44.79
N VAL A 523 -3.51 -22.54 44.61
CA VAL A 523 -2.80 -22.59 43.30
C VAL A 523 -2.81 -24.00 42.71
N GLN A 524 -2.97 -25.05 43.53
CA GLN A 524 -3.01 -26.43 43.04
C GLN A 524 -4.29 -26.76 42.26
N MET A 525 -5.36 -25.97 42.44
CA MET A 525 -6.62 -26.12 41.70
C MET A 525 -6.58 -25.49 40.30
N LEU A 526 -5.50 -24.78 39.95
CA LEU A 526 -5.28 -24.25 38.61
C LEU A 526 -4.80 -25.33 37.64
N ASP A 527 -5.24 -25.23 36.39
CA ASP A 527 -4.63 -25.98 35.29
C ASP A 527 -3.12 -25.69 35.20
N GLU A 528 -2.34 -26.68 34.77
CA GLU A 528 -0.88 -26.64 34.74
C GLU A 528 -0.29 -25.38 34.09
N LYS A 529 -0.85 -24.93 32.96
CA LYS A 529 -0.36 -23.70 32.30
C LYS A 529 -0.53 -22.43 33.14
N TYR A 530 -1.67 -22.26 33.83
CA TYR A 530 -1.91 -21.08 34.66
C TYR A 530 -1.11 -21.13 35.96
N LYS A 531 -0.86 -22.34 36.44
CA LYS A 531 0.06 -22.61 37.55
C LYS A 531 1.49 -22.22 37.18
N GLN A 532 1.98 -22.60 36.00
CA GLN A 532 3.29 -22.19 35.48
C GLN A 532 3.39 -20.67 35.33
N PHE A 533 2.40 -20.02 34.71
CA PHE A 533 2.34 -18.56 34.60
C PHE A 533 2.40 -17.85 35.95
N PHE A 534 1.64 -18.34 36.95
CA PHE A 534 1.69 -17.80 38.31
C PHE A 534 3.10 -17.87 38.91
N TYR A 535 3.76 -19.02 38.77
CA TYR A 535 5.11 -19.25 39.30
C TYR A 535 6.19 -18.42 38.61
N LEU A 536 6.11 -18.24 37.29
CA LEU A 536 7.03 -17.38 36.54
C LEU A 536 6.87 -15.90 36.94
N ASN A 537 5.63 -15.42 37.10
CA ASN A 537 5.36 -14.06 37.60
C ASN A 537 5.86 -13.85 39.03
N LEU A 538 5.75 -14.87 39.88
CA LEU A 538 6.28 -14.83 41.25
C LEU A 538 7.82 -14.77 41.28
N PHE A 539 8.50 -15.43 40.34
CA PHE A 539 9.97 -15.37 40.22
C PHE A 539 10.47 -13.99 39.76
N ILE A 540 9.84 -13.38 38.75
CA ILE A 540 10.19 -12.01 38.31
C ILE A 540 10.09 -11.04 39.49
N GLN A 541 9.03 -11.19 40.29
CA GLN A 541 8.76 -10.35 41.45
C GLN A 541 9.35 -10.93 42.75
N LYS A 542 10.36 -11.82 42.68
CA LYS A 542 10.92 -12.54 43.84
C LYS A 542 11.43 -11.62 44.94
N GLU A 543 12.00 -10.47 44.58
CA GLU A 543 12.47 -9.47 45.55
C GLU A 543 11.31 -8.82 46.33
N ARG A 544 10.15 -8.66 45.69
CA ARG A 544 8.96 -8.05 46.28
C ARG A 544 8.15 -9.04 47.13
N TYR A 545 8.11 -10.32 46.74
CA TYR A 545 7.28 -11.35 47.38
C TYR A 545 8.11 -12.54 47.92
N LYS A 546 9.18 -12.26 48.67
CA LYS A 546 10.14 -13.26 49.16
C LYS A 546 9.51 -14.44 49.91
N SER A 547 8.56 -14.18 50.80
CA SER A 547 7.93 -15.23 51.62
C SER A 547 7.11 -16.21 50.79
N LEU A 548 6.36 -15.70 49.80
CA LEU A 548 5.56 -16.52 48.90
C LEU A 548 6.44 -17.26 47.87
N TYR A 549 7.51 -16.61 47.38
CA TYR A 549 8.51 -17.23 46.53
C TYR A 549 9.20 -18.42 47.23
N PHE A 550 9.64 -18.23 48.49
CA PHE A 550 10.29 -19.30 49.25
C PHE A 550 9.36 -20.51 49.43
N TYR A 551 8.08 -20.27 49.68
CA TYR A 551 7.06 -21.32 49.82
C TYR A 551 6.93 -22.18 48.54
N HIS A 552 7.06 -21.58 47.35
CA HIS A 552 6.94 -22.26 46.04
C HIS A 552 8.27 -22.57 45.34
N SER A 553 9.42 -22.39 46.02
CA SER A 553 10.75 -22.45 45.41
C SER A 553 11.07 -23.77 44.71
N LYS A 554 10.69 -24.91 45.30
CA LYS A 554 10.88 -26.24 44.71
C LYS A 554 10.10 -26.46 43.43
N ASP A 555 8.87 -25.94 43.36
CA ASP A 555 8.00 -26.08 42.19
C ASP A 555 8.56 -25.24 41.01
N ILE A 556 9.08 -24.04 41.32
CA ILE A 556 9.74 -23.16 40.34
C ILE A 556 10.99 -23.83 39.75
N GLU A 557 11.83 -24.46 40.58
CA GLU A 557 13.04 -25.17 40.12
C GLU A 557 12.74 -26.41 39.24
N GLN A 558 11.62 -27.09 39.47
CA GLN A 558 11.22 -28.22 38.62
C GLN A 558 10.75 -27.77 37.25
N ILE A 559 9.98 -26.67 37.20
CA ILE A 559 9.46 -26.11 35.97
C ILE A 559 10.59 -25.58 35.07
N THR A 560 11.58 -24.87 35.64
CA THR A 560 12.73 -24.36 34.87
C THR A 560 13.58 -25.48 34.26
N LYS A 561 13.74 -26.61 34.97
CA LYS A 561 14.43 -27.79 34.44
C LYS A 561 13.66 -28.49 33.32
N ALA A 562 12.33 -28.47 33.36
CA ALA A 562 11.50 -29.06 32.32
C ALA A 562 11.64 -28.31 30.99
N PHE A 563 11.64 -26.96 31.01
CA PHE A 563 11.75 -26.15 29.79
C PHE A 563 13.06 -26.35 29.02
N LEU A 564 14.17 -26.59 29.73
CA LEU A 564 15.50 -26.83 29.14
C LEU A 564 15.65 -28.19 28.45
N LYS A 565 14.92 -29.21 28.91
CA LYS A 565 15.16 -30.60 28.49
C LYS A 565 14.51 -30.93 27.14
N ASP A 566 13.43 -30.25 26.81
CA ASP A 566 12.58 -30.60 25.66
C ASP A 566 12.63 -29.58 24.50
N ASN A 567 13.42 -28.49 24.59
CA ASN A 567 13.38 -27.36 23.65
C ASN A 567 11.94 -26.84 23.40
N VAL A 568 11.07 -27.00 24.40
CA VAL A 568 9.69 -26.56 24.39
C VAL A 568 9.68 -25.11 24.82
N VAL A 569 9.69 -24.21 23.83
CA VAL A 569 9.34 -22.80 24.07
C VAL A 569 7.87 -22.76 24.45
N PRO A 570 7.51 -22.04 25.51
CA PRO A 570 6.11 -21.74 25.78
C PRO A 570 5.44 -21.11 24.56
N ASP A 571 4.25 -21.58 24.19
CA ASP A 571 3.47 -20.96 23.11
C ASP A 571 2.98 -19.55 23.50
N ASP A 572 2.93 -19.27 24.80
CA ASP A 572 2.54 -17.97 25.34
C ASP A 572 3.65 -16.92 25.16
N PRO A 573 3.37 -15.75 24.57
CA PRO A 573 4.38 -14.72 24.27
C PRO A 573 5.12 -14.22 25.51
N TYR A 574 4.44 -14.15 26.65
CA TYR A 574 5.04 -13.66 27.88
C TYR A 574 5.90 -14.72 28.55
N GLU A 575 5.42 -15.96 28.67
CA GLU A 575 6.25 -17.09 29.13
C GLU A 575 7.48 -17.28 28.24
N LYS A 576 7.34 -17.06 26.94
CA LYS A 576 8.41 -17.06 25.95
C LYS A 576 9.43 -15.93 26.16
N VAL A 577 9.00 -14.69 26.39
CA VAL A 577 9.91 -13.58 26.75
C VAL A 577 10.73 -13.95 27.98
N ILE A 578 10.08 -14.50 29.01
CA ILE A 578 10.74 -14.90 30.25
C ILE A 578 11.75 -16.02 29.99
N TYR A 579 11.35 -17.02 29.21
CA TYR A 579 12.22 -18.12 28.84
C TYR A 579 13.45 -17.67 28.03
N LEU A 580 13.26 -16.76 27.07
CA LEU A 580 14.36 -16.21 26.27
C LEU A 580 15.34 -15.39 27.12
N ARG A 581 14.84 -14.57 28.06
CA ARG A 581 15.69 -13.87 29.03
C ARG A 581 16.49 -14.84 29.89
N TYR A 582 15.89 -15.95 30.31
CA TYR A 582 16.61 -17.01 31.01
C TYR A 582 17.74 -17.62 30.17
N LEU A 583 17.52 -17.86 28.86
CA LEU A 583 18.57 -18.38 27.98
C LEU A 583 19.74 -17.40 27.80
N VAL A 584 19.44 -16.10 27.67
CA VAL A 584 20.45 -15.03 27.58
C VAL A 584 21.27 -14.94 28.86
N GLU A 585 20.63 -14.87 30.04
CA GLU A 585 21.31 -14.78 31.34
C GLU A 585 22.26 -15.96 31.60
N ASN A 586 21.94 -17.14 31.06
CA ASN A 586 22.74 -18.37 31.21
C ASN A 586 23.68 -18.63 30.01
N LYS A 587 23.81 -17.70 29.06
CA LYS A 587 24.66 -17.79 27.86
C LYS A 587 24.41 -19.01 26.96
N LEU A 588 23.14 -19.42 26.83
CA LEU A 588 22.73 -20.59 26.05
C LEU A 588 22.40 -20.21 24.59
N MET A 589 23.39 -19.75 23.83
CA MET A 589 23.19 -19.23 22.46
C MET A 589 22.75 -20.29 21.45
N ASP A 590 23.26 -21.52 21.57
CA ASP A 590 22.88 -22.64 20.69
C ASP A 590 21.38 -22.96 20.82
N CYS A 591 20.82 -22.83 22.03
CA CYS A 591 19.39 -22.95 22.24
C CYS A 591 18.65 -21.84 21.48
N ILE A 592 19.06 -20.58 21.63
CA ILE A 592 18.43 -19.44 20.93
C ILE A 592 18.43 -19.63 19.41
N ILE A 593 19.54 -20.12 18.84
CA ILE A 593 19.64 -20.44 17.41
C ILE A 593 18.65 -21.54 17.02
N SER A 594 18.57 -22.62 17.81
CA SER A 594 17.59 -23.68 17.54
C SER A 594 16.14 -23.17 17.58
N LEU A 595 15.85 -22.17 18.43
CA LEU A 595 14.54 -21.52 18.47
C LEU A 595 14.30 -20.62 17.26
N PHE A 596 15.32 -19.89 16.82
CA PHE A 596 15.28 -19.09 15.60
C PHE A 596 14.98 -19.96 14.38
N GLU A 597 15.73 -21.05 14.19
CA GLU A 597 15.53 -22.01 13.10
C GLU A 597 14.14 -22.63 13.11
N ALA A 598 13.61 -22.93 14.30
CA ALA A 598 12.26 -23.44 14.48
C ALA A 598 11.16 -22.37 14.23
N ARG A 599 11.52 -21.12 13.87
CA ARG A 599 10.64 -19.94 13.79
C ARG A 599 9.86 -19.69 15.09
N LYS A 600 10.46 -20.07 16.21
CA LYS A 600 9.90 -19.87 17.54
C LYS A 600 10.33 -18.55 18.16
N LEU A 601 10.91 -17.60 17.41
CA LEU A 601 11.26 -16.25 17.91
C LEU A 601 10.32 -15.14 17.39
N LEU A 602 9.19 -15.50 16.79
CA LEU A 602 8.16 -14.54 16.34
C LEU A 602 7.52 -13.81 17.53
N ASP A 603 7.04 -12.58 17.30
CA ASP A 603 6.26 -11.79 18.26
C ASP A 603 6.97 -11.49 19.60
N ILE A 604 8.30 -11.33 19.58
CA ILE A 604 9.07 -10.90 20.74
C ILE A 604 9.29 -9.37 20.72
N PRO A 605 9.40 -8.71 21.89
CA PRO A 605 9.68 -7.27 21.96
C PRO A 605 10.98 -6.90 21.22
N GLU A 606 10.99 -5.74 20.55
CA GLU A 606 12.15 -5.27 19.77
C GLU A 606 13.43 -5.20 20.59
N GLU A 607 13.34 -4.72 21.83
CA GLU A 607 14.48 -4.64 22.77
C GLU A 607 15.09 -6.02 23.06
N LEU A 608 14.24 -7.04 23.21
CA LEU A 608 14.71 -8.42 23.43
C LEU A 608 15.31 -9.00 22.14
N MET A 609 14.76 -8.67 20.98
CA MET A 609 15.33 -9.09 19.70
C MET A 609 16.73 -8.51 19.50
N GLU A 610 16.94 -7.23 19.81
CA GLU A 610 18.27 -6.60 19.84
C GLU A 610 19.22 -7.36 20.76
N GLU A 611 18.78 -7.61 22.00
CA GLU A 611 19.60 -8.30 23.01
C GLU A 611 20.02 -9.69 22.51
N LEU A 612 19.09 -10.45 21.92
CA LEU A 612 19.37 -11.77 21.35
C LEU A 612 20.35 -11.69 20.18
N ILE A 613 20.16 -10.77 19.22
CA ILE A 613 21.03 -10.66 18.04
C ILE A 613 22.45 -10.31 18.46
N ARG A 614 22.63 -9.35 19.38
CA ARG A 614 23.94 -8.94 19.88
C ARG A 614 24.68 -10.10 20.54
N ASN A 615 23.99 -10.86 21.39
CA ASN A 615 24.54 -12.02 22.08
C ASN A 615 24.85 -13.20 21.14
N VAL A 616 24.00 -13.43 20.13
CA VAL A 616 24.24 -14.46 19.11
C VAL A 616 25.40 -14.04 18.19
N GLU A 617 25.55 -12.76 17.87
CA GLU A 617 26.63 -12.27 17.00
C GLU A 617 28.01 -12.58 17.55
N GLU A 618 28.22 -12.46 18.87
CA GLU A 618 29.51 -12.74 19.51
C GLU A 618 29.98 -14.20 19.31
N VAL A 619 29.04 -15.14 19.15
CA VAL A 619 29.32 -16.58 19.08
C VAL A 619 29.09 -17.15 17.68
N HIS A 620 28.05 -16.70 16.99
CA HIS A 620 27.52 -17.24 15.74
C HIS A 620 27.12 -16.12 14.76
N PRO A 621 28.08 -15.41 14.16
CA PRO A 621 27.82 -14.19 13.37
C PRO A 621 26.93 -14.43 12.14
N ILE A 622 27.01 -15.60 11.50
CA ILE A 622 26.18 -15.94 10.33
C ILE A 622 24.70 -15.99 10.71
N TYR A 623 24.36 -16.59 11.85
CA TYR A 623 22.99 -16.66 12.34
C TYR A 623 22.48 -15.29 12.79
N ALA A 624 23.34 -14.48 13.40
CA ALA A 624 22.98 -13.11 13.78
C ALA A 624 22.58 -12.26 12.56
N ILE A 625 23.29 -12.38 11.43
CA ILE A 625 22.92 -11.71 10.17
C ILE A 625 21.56 -12.18 9.66
N GLN A 626 21.24 -13.47 9.74
CA GLN A 626 19.93 -13.99 9.34
C GLN A 626 18.81 -13.47 10.25
N MET A 627 19.04 -13.46 11.57
CA MET A 627 18.11 -12.90 12.56
C MET A 627 17.87 -11.41 12.31
N ALA A 628 18.93 -10.64 12.07
CA ALA A 628 18.84 -9.22 11.74
C ALA A 628 18.07 -8.97 10.43
N ARG A 629 18.27 -9.82 9.41
CA ARG A 629 17.53 -9.73 8.14
C ARG A 629 16.03 -9.96 8.34
N GLU A 630 15.64 -10.93 9.16
CA GLU A 630 14.23 -11.20 9.46
C GLU A 630 13.61 -10.06 10.28
N ALA A 631 14.34 -9.52 11.27
CA ALA A 631 13.88 -8.38 12.05
C ALA A 631 13.66 -7.13 11.17
N TYR A 632 14.61 -6.82 10.27
CA TYR A 632 14.49 -5.71 9.32
C TYR A 632 13.28 -5.87 8.38
N LYS A 633 13.02 -7.08 7.88
CA LYS A 633 11.81 -7.36 7.08
C LYS A 633 10.50 -7.13 7.85
N ASN A 634 10.53 -7.23 9.17
CA ASN A 634 9.40 -6.95 10.05
C ASN A 634 9.36 -5.47 10.51
N HIS A 635 10.04 -4.56 9.79
CA HIS A 635 10.12 -3.12 10.07
C HIS A 635 10.80 -2.76 11.40
N ASN A 636 11.71 -3.60 11.88
CA ASN A 636 12.54 -3.28 13.03
C ASN A 636 13.89 -2.69 12.56
N ASP A 637 13.98 -1.36 12.57
CA ASP A 637 15.10 -0.58 12.04
C ASP A 637 16.06 -0.08 13.14
N GLN A 638 16.14 -0.77 14.28
CA GLN A 638 17.03 -0.37 15.37
C GLN A 638 18.51 -0.38 14.91
N PRO A 639 19.35 0.56 15.38
CA PRO A 639 20.72 0.73 14.89
C PRO A 639 21.58 -0.55 14.93
N ILE A 640 21.44 -1.37 15.98
CA ILE A 640 22.18 -2.63 16.10
C ILE A 640 21.78 -3.65 15.03
N ILE A 641 20.49 -3.71 14.67
CA ILE A 641 19.98 -4.64 13.66
C ILE A 641 20.54 -4.24 12.30
N LEU A 642 20.53 -2.93 12.00
CA LEU A 642 21.12 -2.39 10.79
C LEU A 642 22.63 -2.64 10.74
N GLU A 643 23.34 -2.47 11.86
CA GLU A 643 24.78 -2.73 11.95
C GLU A 643 25.13 -4.19 11.67
N VAL A 644 24.41 -5.14 12.28
CA VAL A 644 24.63 -6.57 12.06
C VAL A 644 24.26 -6.96 10.64
N LEU A 645 23.11 -6.49 10.14
CA LEU A 645 22.65 -6.77 8.78
C LEU A 645 23.63 -6.26 7.73
N ALA A 646 24.19 -5.06 7.91
CA ALA A 646 25.15 -4.45 6.97
C ALA A 646 26.39 -5.32 6.72
N LYS A 647 26.79 -6.17 7.67
CA LYS A 647 27.95 -7.08 7.53
C LYS A 647 27.73 -8.21 6.52
N GLY A 648 26.48 -8.50 6.16
CA GLY A 648 26.15 -9.57 5.21
C GLY A 648 24.98 -9.24 4.27
N LEU A 649 24.69 -7.94 4.11
CA LEU A 649 23.65 -7.48 3.19
C LEU A 649 24.16 -7.58 1.75
N LYS A 650 23.37 -8.25 0.90
CA LYS A 650 23.58 -8.33 -0.54
C LYS A 650 22.29 -7.91 -1.23
N GLY A 651 22.41 -7.21 -2.35
CA GLY A 651 21.27 -6.68 -3.08
C GLY A 651 21.71 -5.94 -4.34
N THR A 652 20.73 -5.44 -5.08
CA THR A 652 20.97 -4.52 -6.19
C THR A 652 21.48 -3.19 -5.69
N ILE A 653 22.04 -2.36 -6.57
CA ILE A 653 22.39 -0.97 -6.23
C ILE A 653 21.17 -0.25 -5.61
N SER A 654 19.96 -0.49 -6.14
CA SER A 654 18.73 0.08 -5.59
C SER A 654 18.46 -0.38 -4.16
N ASP A 655 18.53 -1.69 -3.90
CA ASP A 655 18.28 -2.24 -2.55
C ASP A 655 19.27 -1.70 -1.52
N LEU A 656 20.55 -1.59 -1.92
CA LEU A 656 21.61 -1.08 -1.07
C LEU A 656 21.46 0.43 -0.81
N LEU A 657 21.04 1.21 -1.81
CA LEU A 657 20.74 2.65 -1.66
C LEU A 657 19.57 2.89 -0.71
N ASP A 658 18.51 2.07 -0.80
CA ASP A 658 17.37 2.15 0.11
C ASP A 658 17.80 1.84 1.55
N PHE A 659 18.60 0.80 1.74
CA PHE A 659 19.18 0.47 3.05
C PHE A 659 20.10 1.57 3.59
N TYR A 660 20.91 2.21 2.73
CA TYR A 660 21.75 3.35 3.11
C TYR A 660 20.92 4.54 3.62
N LYS A 661 19.81 4.88 2.93
CA LYS A 661 18.89 5.95 3.34
C LYS A 661 18.26 5.66 4.71
N VAL A 662 17.81 4.42 4.95
CA VAL A 662 17.24 4.00 6.24
C VAL A 662 18.29 4.04 7.36
N SER A 663 19.49 3.51 7.09
CA SER A 663 20.58 3.47 8.06
C SER A 663 21.02 4.87 8.51
N THR A 664 21.23 5.77 7.56
CA THR A 664 21.66 7.15 7.84
C THR A 664 20.60 7.96 8.57
N SER A 665 19.32 7.75 8.25
CA SER A 665 18.19 8.38 8.96
C SER A 665 18.11 7.93 10.43
N ASN A 666 18.54 6.70 10.72
CA ASN A 666 18.63 6.15 12.07
C ASN A 666 20.01 6.37 12.74
N GLY A 667 20.86 7.23 12.18
CA GLY A 667 22.14 7.63 12.78
C GLY A 667 23.30 6.63 12.59
N PHE A 668 23.14 5.62 11.73
CA PHE A 668 24.18 4.62 11.42
C PHE A 668 24.75 4.84 10.01
N PHE A 669 26.07 4.86 9.87
CA PHE A 669 26.74 4.94 8.56
C PHE A 669 27.26 3.56 8.14
N PRO A 670 26.59 2.86 7.21
CA PRO A 670 26.92 1.48 6.87
C PRO A 670 28.09 1.41 5.89
N LYS A 671 29.34 1.58 6.38
CA LYS A 671 30.55 1.65 5.55
C LYS A 671 30.65 0.51 4.52
N ILE A 672 30.46 -0.74 4.95
CA ILE A 672 30.56 -1.93 4.06
C ILE A 672 29.58 -1.84 2.89
N VAL A 673 28.34 -1.43 3.18
CA VAL A 673 27.29 -1.29 2.15
C VAL A 673 27.59 -0.12 1.22
N VAL A 674 28.11 0.99 1.76
CA VAL A 674 28.53 2.14 0.95
C VAL A 674 29.65 1.75 -0.01
N GLU A 675 30.68 1.05 0.46
CA GLU A 675 31.78 0.58 -0.39
C GLU A 675 31.27 -0.37 -1.50
N GLU A 676 30.30 -1.22 -1.18
CA GLU A 676 29.65 -2.11 -2.15
C GLU A 676 28.85 -1.32 -3.22
N ILE A 677 28.08 -0.31 -2.82
CA ILE A 677 27.35 0.59 -3.74
C ILE A 677 28.34 1.25 -4.70
N LEU A 678 29.45 1.79 -4.19
CA LEU A 678 30.46 2.47 -5.00
C LEU A 678 31.12 1.48 -5.97
N PHE A 679 31.49 0.30 -5.49
CA PHE A 679 32.08 -0.75 -6.32
C PHE A 679 31.14 -1.17 -7.47
N LYS A 680 29.87 -1.47 -7.16
CA LYS A 680 28.86 -1.83 -8.17
C LYS A 680 28.56 -0.66 -9.11
N GLY A 681 28.52 0.57 -8.61
CA GLY A 681 28.38 1.78 -9.42
C GLY A 681 29.49 1.91 -10.46
N ILE A 682 30.75 1.73 -10.06
CA ILE A 682 31.89 1.72 -10.98
C ILE A 682 31.79 0.56 -11.98
N LEU A 683 31.45 -0.64 -11.50
CA LEU A 683 31.37 -1.85 -12.34
C LEU A 683 30.31 -1.73 -13.42
N THR A 684 29.12 -1.21 -13.11
CA THR A 684 28.01 -1.05 -14.06
C THR A 684 28.25 -0.01 -15.15
N ARG A 685 29.23 0.88 -14.94
CA ARG A 685 29.58 2.01 -15.82
C ARG A 685 28.44 2.99 -16.10
N LYS A 686 27.33 2.92 -15.35
CA LYS A 686 26.15 3.78 -15.50
C LYS A 686 26.19 4.90 -14.48
N TYR A 687 26.18 6.15 -14.95
CA TYR A 687 26.13 7.31 -14.07
C TYR A 687 24.81 7.35 -13.29
N SER A 688 24.91 7.60 -11.98
CA SER A 688 23.77 7.75 -11.08
C SER A 688 24.07 8.87 -10.08
N ASP A 689 23.20 9.89 -10.03
CA ASP A 689 23.32 10.98 -9.06
C ASP A 689 23.29 10.46 -7.62
N GLU A 690 22.45 9.46 -7.32
CA GLU A 690 22.35 8.89 -5.98
C GLU A 690 23.66 8.22 -5.53
N VAL A 691 24.34 7.51 -6.44
CA VAL A 691 25.66 6.90 -6.16
C VAL A 691 26.71 7.99 -5.95
N MET A 692 26.63 9.11 -6.67
CA MET A 692 27.55 10.24 -6.50
C MET A 692 27.33 10.96 -5.16
N ASP A 693 26.10 11.09 -4.70
CA ASP A 693 25.79 11.66 -3.38
C ASP A 693 26.28 10.75 -2.24
N VAL A 694 26.17 9.43 -2.42
CA VAL A 694 26.77 8.44 -1.51
C VAL A 694 28.30 8.61 -1.48
N TYR A 695 28.94 8.75 -2.65
CA TYR A 695 30.38 8.98 -2.72
C TYR A 695 30.81 10.27 -2.04
N TYR A 696 30.09 11.37 -2.26
CA TYR A 696 30.35 12.64 -1.59
C TYR A 696 30.33 12.48 -0.06
N SER A 697 29.31 11.78 0.47
CA SER A 697 29.20 11.50 1.90
C SER A 697 30.30 10.58 2.42
N TYR A 698 30.76 9.62 1.61
CA TYR A 698 31.87 8.73 1.93
C TYR A 698 33.21 9.49 1.98
N ALA A 699 33.48 10.34 1.00
CA ALA A 699 34.74 11.07 0.89
C ALA A 699 34.98 12.08 2.02
N LEU A 700 33.91 12.53 2.69
CA LEU A 700 34.01 13.39 3.87
C LEU A 700 34.36 12.62 5.16
N LYS A 701 34.13 11.30 5.20
CA LYS A 701 34.21 10.49 6.42
C LYS A 701 35.35 9.47 6.41
N GLU A 702 35.64 8.91 5.25
CA GLU A 702 36.56 7.79 5.08
C GLU A 702 37.74 8.20 4.19
N ASP A 703 38.91 7.63 4.47
CA ASP A 703 40.15 7.86 3.72
C ASP A 703 40.65 6.54 3.10
N ASN A 704 39.87 5.99 2.17
CA ASN A 704 40.21 4.76 1.45
C ASN A 704 40.75 5.10 0.07
N ASN A 705 42.08 5.22 -0.02
CA ASN A 705 42.78 5.65 -1.24
C ASN A 705 42.41 4.80 -2.48
N VAL A 706 42.15 3.49 -2.32
CA VAL A 706 41.79 2.63 -3.46
C VAL A 706 40.44 3.02 -4.05
N ILE A 707 39.42 3.21 -3.22
CA ILE A 707 38.07 3.60 -3.66
C ILE A 707 38.09 5.02 -4.20
N HIS A 708 38.79 5.95 -3.56
CA HIS A 708 38.95 7.32 -4.07
C HIS A 708 39.61 7.33 -5.44
N GLN A 709 40.66 6.53 -5.65
CA GLN A 709 41.27 6.40 -6.96
C GLN A 709 40.30 5.81 -7.99
N TRP A 710 39.59 4.73 -7.69
CA TRP A 710 38.64 4.14 -8.64
C TRP A 710 37.49 5.10 -8.99
N MET A 711 36.92 5.78 -8.00
CA MET A 711 35.89 6.78 -8.21
C MET A 711 36.42 7.98 -8.99
N LYS A 712 37.64 8.45 -8.71
CA LYS A 712 38.31 9.52 -9.47
C LYS A 712 38.42 9.15 -10.95
N HIS A 713 38.92 7.95 -11.27
CA HIS A 713 39.01 7.47 -12.65
C HIS A 713 37.63 7.33 -13.30
N TYR A 714 36.65 6.78 -12.57
CA TYR A 714 35.28 6.62 -13.03
C TYR A 714 34.61 7.97 -13.38
N ILE A 715 34.65 8.93 -12.47
CA ILE A 715 34.08 10.27 -12.66
C ILE A 715 34.76 10.99 -13.82
N THR A 716 36.09 10.94 -13.88
CA THR A 716 36.87 11.57 -14.95
C THR A 716 36.48 11.00 -16.32
N ALA A 717 36.28 9.68 -16.42
CA ALA A 717 35.82 9.04 -17.64
C ALA A 717 34.40 9.47 -18.04
N GLN A 718 33.47 9.49 -17.09
CA GLN A 718 32.09 9.93 -17.33
C GLN A 718 32.03 11.37 -17.86
N ILE A 719 32.90 12.26 -17.39
CA ILE A 719 32.93 13.66 -17.86
C ILE A 719 33.66 13.79 -19.20
N LEU A 720 34.86 13.22 -19.33
CA LEU A 720 35.70 13.45 -20.50
C LEU A 720 35.23 12.68 -21.72
N ILE A 721 34.74 11.46 -21.55
CA ILE A 721 34.44 10.53 -22.64
C ILE A 721 32.93 10.48 -22.90
N GLU A 722 32.11 10.27 -21.87
CA GLU A 722 30.65 10.20 -22.00
C GLU A 722 29.96 11.58 -22.05
N ASP A 723 30.72 12.65 -21.83
CA ASP A 723 30.23 14.03 -21.78
C ASP A 723 29.13 14.29 -20.72
N THR A 724 29.09 13.45 -19.68
CA THR A 724 28.09 13.44 -18.63
C THR A 724 28.12 14.72 -17.79
N LYS A 725 26.93 15.26 -17.49
CA LYS A 725 26.79 16.39 -16.56
C LYS A 725 26.84 15.88 -15.12
N VAL A 726 27.57 16.58 -14.26
CA VAL A 726 27.75 16.19 -12.86
C VAL A 726 27.12 17.16 -11.88
N SER A 727 26.76 16.66 -10.70
CA SER A 727 26.12 17.44 -9.64
C SER A 727 27.06 18.48 -8.99
N PRO A 728 26.54 19.58 -8.41
CA PRO A 728 27.37 20.61 -7.75
C PRO A 728 28.22 20.09 -6.58
N ASN A 729 27.73 19.10 -5.83
CA ASN A 729 28.49 18.48 -4.74
C ASN A 729 29.75 17.80 -5.27
N LEU A 730 29.65 17.14 -6.43
CA LEU A 730 30.77 16.47 -7.07
C LEU A 730 31.77 17.47 -7.64
N ILE A 731 31.31 18.61 -8.18
CA ILE A 731 32.19 19.70 -8.62
C ILE A 731 33.07 20.17 -7.45
N THR A 732 32.47 20.40 -6.29
CA THR A 732 33.19 20.82 -5.08
C THR A 732 34.25 19.78 -4.66
N LEU A 733 33.91 18.49 -4.74
CA LEU A 733 34.85 17.41 -4.44
C LEU A 733 36.01 17.37 -5.46
N LEU A 734 35.74 17.57 -6.75
CA LEU A 734 36.77 17.63 -7.78
C LEU A 734 37.67 18.86 -7.63
N GLU A 735 37.13 19.99 -7.21
CA GLU A 735 37.90 21.19 -6.83
C GLU A 735 38.88 20.84 -5.69
N ASP A 736 38.38 20.24 -4.61
CA ASP A 736 39.20 19.83 -3.45
C ASP A 736 40.31 18.83 -3.83
N ILE A 737 40.01 17.86 -4.70
CA ILE A 737 41.00 16.89 -5.21
C ILE A 737 42.04 17.60 -6.05
N ALA A 738 41.62 18.44 -7.00
CA ALA A 738 42.53 19.18 -7.87
C ALA A 738 43.44 20.12 -7.06
N GLU A 739 42.95 20.72 -5.97
CA GLU A 739 43.77 21.56 -5.09
C GLU A 739 44.91 20.78 -4.43
N LYS A 740 44.67 19.53 -4.04
CA LYS A 740 45.61 18.67 -3.29
C LYS A 740 46.54 17.86 -4.18
N GLU A 741 46.07 17.40 -5.34
CA GLU A 741 46.79 16.48 -6.22
C GLU A 741 46.94 17.03 -7.64
N SER A 742 48.13 16.86 -8.23
CA SER A 742 48.37 17.16 -9.65
C SER A 742 47.99 15.97 -10.52
N ASP A 743 46.74 15.95 -10.99
CA ASP A 743 46.20 14.93 -11.88
C ASP A 743 45.55 15.58 -13.12
N PHE A 744 46.23 15.48 -14.27
CA PHE A 744 45.76 16.13 -15.51
C PHE A 744 44.40 15.61 -15.98
N GLY A 745 44.02 14.36 -15.66
CA GLY A 745 42.71 13.84 -15.97
C GLY A 745 41.61 14.60 -15.21
N VAL A 746 41.79 14.75 -13.89
CA VAL A 746 40.87 15.54 -13.04
C VAL A 746 40.83 16.99 -13.48
N TYR A 747 41.98 17.58 -13.80
CA TYR A 747 42.05 18.97 -14.25
C TYR A 747 41.18 19.18 -15.49
N LEU A 748 41.33 18.31 -16.49
CA LEU A 748 40.57 18.38 -17.73
C LEU A 748 39.08 18.11 -17.48
N ALA A 749 38.73 17.15 -16.62
CA ALA A 749 37.34 16.88 -16.28
C ALA A 749 36.68 18.10 -15.60
N LEU A 750 37.38 18.75 -14.67
CA LEU A 750 36.88 19.95 -14.00
C LEU A 750 36.73 21.13 -14.99
N LEU A 751 37.74 21.38 -15.83
CA LEU A 751 37.67 22.42 -16.87
C LEU A 751 36.53 22.17 -17.85
N LYS A 752 36.35 20.92 -18.31
CA LYS A 752 35.25 20.54 -19.20
C LYS A 752 33.90 20.79 -18.54
N THR A 753 33.78 20.50 -17.25
CA THR A 753 32.58 20.82 -16.47
C THR A 753 32.35 22.33 -16.36
N TYR A 754 33.39 23.13 -16.11
CA TYR A 754 33.30 24.59 -16.07
C TYR A 754 32.91 25.26 -17.39
N THR A 755 33.11 24.62 -18.54
CA THR A 755 32.56 25.15 -19.79
C THR A 755 31.02 25.17 -19.79
N LYS A 756 30.38 24.32 -18.98
CA LYS A 756 28.92 24.10 -18.94
C LYS A 756 28.22 24.75 -17.74
N VAL A 757 28.96 25.21 -16.73
CA VAL A 757 28.43 25.69 -15.45
C VAL A 757 28.72 27.18 -15.24
N SER A 758 27.81 27.90 -14.56
CA SER A 758 27.93 29.34 -14.31
C SER A 758 28.90 29.68 -13.18
N ARG A 759 28.84 28.97 -12.04
CA ARG A 759 29.76 29.13 -10.92
C ARG A 759 31.07 28.43 -11.22
N LYS A 760 32.18 29.16 -11.12
CA LYS A 760 33.53 28.68 -11.41
C LYS A 760 34.51 29.23 -10.38
N ASN A 761 35.52 28.45 -10.02
CA ASN A 761 36.65 28.94 -9.24
C ASN A 761 37.73 29.49 -10.20
N GLU A 762 37.71 30.80 -10.44
CA GLU A 762 38.62 31.45 -11.41
C GLU A 762 40.10 31.28 -11.05
N ALA A 763 40.45 31.38 -9.77
CA ALA A 763 41.82 31.19 -9.31
C ALA A 763 42.33 29.77 -9.59
N LEU A 764 41.46 28.77 -9.36
CA LEU A 764 41.77 27.38 -9.66
C LEU A 764 41.92 27.17 -11.17
N ILE A 765 40.99 27.68 -11.98
CA ILE A 765 41.06 27.59 -13.46
C ILE A 765 42.42 28.08 -13.98
N ILE A 766 42.87 29.25 -13.53
CA ILE A 766 44.13 29.85 -13.97
C ILE A 766 45.32 28.94 -13.61
N ARG A 767 45.34 28.37 -12.40
CA ARG A 767 46.38 27.43 -11.96
C ARG A 767 46.38 26.16 -12.81
N LEU A 768 45.21 25.54 -12.99
CA LEU A 768 45.08 24.27 -13.74
C LEU A 768 45.50 24.44 -15.19
N ILE A 769 45.04 25.51 -15.84
CA ILE A 769 45.42 25.84 -17.21
C ILE A 769 46.93 26.04 -17.29
N LYS A 770 47.54 26.82 -16.38
CA LYS A 770 48.99 27.04 -16.39
C LYS A 770 49.79 25.73 -16.31
N GLU A 771 49.40 24.82 -15.43
CA GLU A 771 50.08 23.52 -15.30
C GLU A 771 49.90 22.63 -16.55
N LEU A 772 48.72 22.66 -17.19
CA LEU A 772 48.48 21.95 -18.45
C LEU A 772 49.33 22.55 -19.59
N ILE A 773 49.42 23.88 -19.68
CA ILE A 773 50.24 24.62 -20.65
C ILE A 773 51.72 24.29 -20.48
N ASP A 774 52.24 24.36 -19.25
CA ASP A 774 53.64 24.03 -18.92
C ASP A 774 53.96 22.56 -19.25
N ALA A 775 52.97 21.67 -19.12
CA ALA A 775 53.08 20.27 -19.52
C ALA A 775 52.95 20.05 -21.03
N GLY A 776 52.55 21.03 -21.83
CA GLY A 776 52.32 20.85 -23.27
C GLY A 776 50.98 20.15 -23.61
N ILE A 777 49.98 20.22 -22.73
CA ILE A 777 48.67 19.56 -22.89
C ILE A 777 47.62 20.62 -23.19
N PHE A 778 47.03 20.57 -24.38
CA PHE A 778 46.15 21.63 -24.88
C PHE A 778 44.91 21.08 -25.56
N PHE A 779 43.75 21.65 -25.23
CA PHE A 779 42.49 21.29 -25.85
C PHE A 779 41.75 22.55 -26.30
N SER A 780 41.13 22.52 -27.48
CA SER A 780 40.43 23.66 -28.05
C SER A 780 39.25 24.11 -27.18
N TRP A 781 38.54 23.16 -26.57
CA TRP A 781 37.29 23.43 -25.85
C TRP A 781 37.45 24.17 -24.51
N TYR A 782 38.61 24.12 -23.84
CA TYR A 782 38.84 24.93 -22.64
C TYR A 782 39.50 26.28 -22.93
N MET A 783 39.92 26.54 -24.18
CA MET A 783 40.60 27.80 -24.53
C MET A 783 39.74 29.04 -24.20
N GLN A 784 38.42 28.91 -24.30
CA GLN A 784 37.45 29.93 -23.87
C GLN A 784 37.51 30.29 -22.37
N LEU A 785 38.17 29.48 -21.54
CA LEU A 785 38.37 29.71 -20.10
C LEU A 785 39.72 30.36 -19.80
N VAL A 786 40.61 30.47 -20.79
CA VAL A 786 41.96 31.02 -20.61
C VAL A 786 41.89 32.55 -20.61
N PRO A 787 42.44 33.24 -19.59
CA PRO A 787 42.54 34.70 -19.62
C PRO A 787 43.41 35.18 -20.80
N GLU A 788 43.04 36.30 -21.41
CA GLU A 788 43.69 36.84 -22.62
C GLU A 788 45.23 36.91 -22.51
N ASN A 789 45.77 37.25 -21.34
CA ASN A 789 47.22 37.49 -21.19
C ASN A 789 48.07 36.22 -20.95
N TYR A 790 47.49 35.02 -20.95
CA TYR A 790 48.18 33.78 -20.59
C TYR A 790 48.74 32.97 -21.78
N LEU A 791 48.30 33.25 -23.00
CA LEU A 791 48.75 32.52 -24.19
C LEU A 791 49.88 33.28 -24.90
N GLY A 792 51.04 32.65 -25.01
CA GLY A 792 52.13 33.15 -25.87
C GLY A 792 51.78 33.09 -27.37
N GLU A 793 52.50 33.87 -28.18
CA GLU A 793 52.24 34.03 -29.62
C GLU A 793 52.17 32.72 -30.41
N ARG A 794 52.97 31.71 -30.04
CA ARG A 794 52.98 30.39 -30.70
C ARG A 794 51.66 29.62 -30.56
N HIS A 795 50.85 29.88 -29.54
CA HIS A 795 49.58 29.19 -29.34
C HIS A 795 48.51 29.67 -30.33
N ARG A 796 48.66 30.88 -30.89
CA ARG A 796 47.72 31.47 -31.87
C ARG A 796 47.67 30.71 -33.20
N VAL A 797 48.73 29.95 -33.50
CA VAL A 797 48.86 29.16 -34.73
C VAL A 797 48.83 27.65 -34.50
N GLN A 798 48.66 27.17 -33.27
CA GLN A 798 48.58 25.73 -33.03
C GLN A 798 47.14 25.22 -33.17
N GLN A 799 46.98 24.16 -33.96
CA GLN A 799 45.78 23.33 -34.02
C GLN A 799 46.02 22.05 -33.24
N TYR A 800 45.06 21.66 -32.41
CA TYR A 800 45.14 20.47 -31.58
C TYR A 800 44.22 19.37 -32.12
N PHE A 801 44.73 18.14 -32.14
CA PHE A 801 44.00 16.94 -32.54
C PHE A 801 43.94 15.97 -31.37
N GLU A 802 42.76 15.43 -31.14
CA GLU A 802 42.45 14.52 -30.04
C GLU A 802 42.17 13.13 -30.60
N TYR A 803 42.64 12.09 -29.91
CA TYR A 803 42.35 10.70 -30.25
C TYR A 803 42.14 9.89 -28.99
N ASN A 804 41.05 9.13 -28.92
CA ASN A 804 40.80 8.21 -27.82
C ASN A 804 41.11 6.78 -28.29
N SER A 805 42.06 6.13 -27.62
CA SER A 805 42.50 4.76 -27.91
C SER A 805 41.98 3.77 -26.88
N ASN A 806 41.58 2.59 -27.34
CA ASN A 806 41.07 1.49 -26.49
C ASN A 806 42.19 0.76 -25.73
N SER A 807 43.45 1.13 -25.97
CA SER A 807 44.63 0.54 -25.37
C SER A 807 45.71 1.61 -25.12
N LEU A 808 46.52 1.44 -24.08
CA LEU A 808 47.73 2.24 -23.86
C LEU A 808 48.81 1.85 -24.88
N LYS A 809 48.53 2.11 -26.16
CA LYS A 809 49.43 1.89 -27.27
C LYS A 809 50.23 3.14 -27.56
N LYS A 810 51.28 2.96 -28.34
CA LYS A 810 51.98 4.08 -28.96
C LYS A 810 51.12 4.58 -30.12
N ILE A 811 50.75 5.87 -30.10
CA ILE A 811 49.87 6.48 -31.09
C ILE A 811 50.69 7.43 -31.96
N ILE A 812 50.68 7.23 -33.27
CA ILE A 812 51.38 8.08 -34.24
C ILE A 812 50.34 8.85 -35.06
N PHE A 813 50.45 10.17 -35.03
CA PHE A 813 49.72 11.07 -35.90
C PHE A 813 50.55 11.36 -37.15
N ASN A 814 50.12 10.83 -38.28
CA ASN A 814 50.76 11.04 -39.57
C ASN A 814 50.01 12.13 -40.32
N TYR A 815 50.67 13.23 -40.69
CA TYR A 815 50.02 14.35 -41.36
C TYR A 815 50.85 14.97 -42.49
N ARG A 816 50.18 15.60 -43.45
CA ARG A 816 50.79 16.47 -44.47
C ARG A 816 49.94 17.72 -44.65
N LEU A 817 50.61 18.85 -44.89
CA LEU A 817 49.97 20.10 -45.33
C LEU A 817 49.79 20.07 -46.85
N ASP A 818 48.89 20.90 -47.39
CA ASP A 818 48.52 20.88 -48.82
C ASP A 818 49.72 20.98 -49.80
N ASP A 819 50.78 21.69 -49.42
CA ASP A 819 51.99 21.87 -50.23
C ASP A 819 53.05 20.76 -50.03
N ASP A 820 52.88 19.88 -49.05
CA ASP A 820 53.85 18.85 -48.69
C ASP A 820 53.63 17.54 -49.48
N LYS A 821 54.71 17.02 -50.08
CA LYS A 821 54.68 15.74 -50.82
C LYS A 821 54.69 14.49 -49.93
N GLN A 822 55.15 14.60 -48.68
CA GLN A 822 55.34 13.46 -47.78
C GLN A 822 54.64 13.68 -46.43
N PHE A 823 54.13 12.60 -45.84
CA PHE A 823 53.59 12.62 -44.48
C PHE A 823 54.72 12.74 -43.46
N ARG A 824 54.50 13.57 -42.45
CA ARG A 824 55.31 13.71 -41.24
C ARG A 824 54.65 12.89 -40.12
N SER A 825 55.45 12.20 -39.33
CA SER A 825 54.97 11.38 -38.21
C SER A 825 55.31 12.04 -36.88
N VAL A 826 54.31 12.26 -36.03
CA VAL A 826 54.48 12.79 -34.67
C VAL A 826 53.79 11.85 -33.68
N GLU A 827 54.48 11.52 -32.60
CA GLU A 827 53.89 10.73 -31.52
C GLU A 827 52.89 11.59 -30.74
N MET A 828 51.65 11.12 -30.62
CA MET A 828 50.66 11.81 -29.81
C MET A 828 50.97 11.60 -28.33
N LYS A 829 50.81 12.66 -27.53
CA LYS A 829 51.05 12.60 -26.10
C LYS A 829 49.84 11.99 -25.39
N HIS A 830 50.05 10.93 -24.62
CA HIS A 830 49.02 10.41 -23.72
C HIS A 830 48.73 11.41 -22.60
N VAL A 831 47.45 11.64 -22.33
CA VAL A 831 46.99 12.60 -21.32
C VAL A 831 46.36 11.87 -20.14
N ALA A 832 45.21 11.22 -20.36
CA ALA A 832 44.49 10.45 -19.34
C ALA A 832 43.50 9.48 -20.01
N LEU A 833 43.24 8.32 -19.39
CA LEU A 833 42.16 7.38 -19.79
C LEU A 833 42.16 6.93 -21.27
N GLY A 834 43.31 6.96 -21.94
CA GLY A 834 43.44 6.61 -23.36
C GLY A 834 43.21 7.80 -24.30
N LEU A 835 43.02 9.01 -23.76
CA LEU A 835 42.99 10.27 -24.51
C LEU A 835 44.41 10.72 -24.84
N TYR A 836 44.66 10.91 -26.13
CA TYR A 836 45.91 11.40 -26.69
C TYR A 836 45.70 12.74 -27.38
N VAL A 837 46.73 13.59 -27.31
CA VAL A 837 46.71 14.90 -27.94
C VAL A 837 48.00 15.16 -28.72
N VAL A 838 47.86 15.85 -29.84
CA VAL A 838 48.99 16.37 -30.62
C VAL A 838 48.66 17.76 -31.12
N ASN A 839 49.70 18.58 -31.30
CA ASN A 839 49.57 19.92 -31.83
C ASN A 839 50.33 20.05 -33.16
N VAL A 840 49.70 20.70 -34.12
CA VAL A 840 50.28 21.03 -35.42
C VAL A 840 50.20 22.54 -35.62
N ILE A 841 51.28 23.16 -36.09
CA ILE A 841 51.25 24.59 -36.45
C ILE A 841 50.50 24.70 -37.78
N MET A 842 49.40 25.45 -37.77
CA MET A 842 48.53 25.70 -38.91
C MET A 842 48.08 27.16 -38.93
N PHE A 843 48.10 27.77 -40.11
CA PHE A 843 47.57 29.11 -40.37
C PHE A 843 46.14 29.06 -40.92
N TYR A 844 45.46 30.19 -40.89
CA TYR A 844 44.12 30.32 -41.45
C TYR A 844 44.10 29.89 -42.92
N ASN A 845 43.11 29.08 -43.29
CA ASN A 845 42.91 28.47 -44.61
C ASN A 845 43.95 27.41 -45.02
N GLU A 846 44.82 26.93 -44.12
CA GLU A 846 45.66 25.76 -44.40
C GLU A 846 44.88 24.46 -44.20
N GLY A 847 45.07 23.53 -45.15
CA GLY A 847 44.58 22.16 -45.09
C GLY A 847 45.62 21.18 -44.59
N ILE A 848 45.17 20.21 -43.80
CA ILE A 848 45.95 19.06 -43.36
C ILE A 848 45.21 17.78 -43.69
N GLN A 849 45.90 16.86 -44.34
CA GLN A 849 45.45 15.47 -44.45
C GLN A 849 46.19 14.65 -43.42
N TYR A 850 45.47 13.90 -42.59
CA TYR A 850 46.09 13.08 -41.55
C TYR A 850 45.47 11.68 -41.44
N TYR A 851 46.23 10.78 -40.83
CA TYR A 851 45.75 9.49 -40.36
C TYR A 851 46.48 9.07 -39.09
N ILE A 852 45.81 8.27 -38.26
CA ILE A 852 46.31 7.84 -36.95
C ILE A 852 46.63 6.36 -36.98
N GLU A 853 47.85 6.03 -36.57
CA GLU A 853 48.34 4.66 -36.41
C GLU A 853 48.46 4.29 -34.94
N GLU A 854 47.91 3.14 -34.56
CA GLU A 854 48.21 2.49 -33.30
C GLU A 854 49.33 1.47 -33.48
N ILE A 855 50.34 1.51 -32.61
CA ILE A 855 51.43 0.54 -32.58
C ILE A 855 51.31 -0.29 -31.31
N ASP A 856 51.17 -1.61 -31.48
CA ASP A 856 51.11 -2.55 -30.37
C ASP A 856 52.50 -2.88 -29.78
N SER A 857 52.52 -3.69 -28.72
CA SER A 857 53.77 -4.10 -28.04
C SER A 857 54.70 -4.97 -28.89
N GLU A 858 54.19 -5.58 -29.97
CA GLU A 858 54.96 -6.39 -30.91
C GLU A 858 55.45 -5.55 -32.12
N GLY A 859 55.03 -4.29 -32.22
CA GLY A 859 55.39 -3.36 -33.28
C GLY A 859 54.47 -3.40 -34.50
N ASN A 860 53.35 -4.13 -34.45
CA ASN A 860 52.35 -4.13 -35.50
C ASN A 860 51.64 -2.78 -35.55
N ARG A 861 51.40 -2.29 -36.77
CA ARG A 861 50.78 -0.99 -37.03
C ARG A 861 49.38 -1.19 -37.58
N ASP A 862 48.41 -0.50 -37.00
CA ASP A 862 47.03 -0.50 -37.47
C ASP A 862 46.53 0.93 -37.69
N ILE A 863 46.00 1.23 -38.87
CA ILE A 863 45.47 2.55 -39.21
C ILE A 863 44.01 2.60 -38.75
N LYS A 864 43.70 3.48 -37.79
CA LYS A 864 42.36 3.54 -37.17
C LYS A 864 41.48 4.65 -37.70
N SER A 865 42.05 5.82 -37.99
CA SER A 865 41.30 6.97 -38.48
C SER A 865 42.10 7.73 -39.53
N SER A 866 41.41 8.35 -40.47
CA SER A 866 41.99 9.25 -41.47
C SER A 866 40.99 10.34 -41.80
N ASP A 867 41.44 11.59 -41.88
CA ASP A 867 40.56 12.73 -42.17
C ASP A 867 41.30 13.89 -42.87
N LEU A 868 40.52 14.86 -43.32
CA LEU A 868 40.95 16.14 -43.89
C LEU A 868 40.42 17.28 -43.01
N PHE A 869 41.32 18.10 -42.47
CA PHE A 869 40.97 19.25 -41.65
C PHE A 869 41.43 20.54 -42.32
N MET A 870 40.55 21.54 -42.38
CA MET A 870 40.88 22.89 -42.86
C MET A 870 40.77 23.85 -41.68
N LYS A 871 41.82 24.63 -41.41
CA LYS A 871 41.76 25.63 -40.34
C LYS A 871 40.95 26.84 -40.79
N LYS A 872 39.79 27.07 -40.16
CA LYS A 872 38.89 28.20 -40.46
C LYS A 872 38.61 29.13 -39.29
N ASP A 873 39.07 28.77 -38.10
CA ASP A 873 38.83 29.54 -36.89
C ASP A 873 40.09 30.34 -36.50
N MET A 874 39.90 31.58 -36.03
CA MET A 874 40.95 32.41 -35.45
C MET A 874 40.73 32.58 -33.94
N ILE A 875 41.83 32.62 -33.18
CA ILE A 875 41.80 33.08 -31.80
C ILE A 875 41.67 34.61 -31.84
N GLU A 876 40.78 35.20 -31.03
CA GLU A 876 40.55 36.65 -30.99
C GLU A 876 41.86 37.44 -30.78
N GLN A 877 41.97 38.59 -31.46
CA GLN A 877 43.13 39.47 -31.37
C GLN A 877 43.28 40.00 -29.94
N GLN A 878 44.43 39.73 -29.32
CA GLN A 878 44.80 40.27 -28.00
C GLN A 878 45.38 41.69 -28.13
N GLU A 879 45.57 42.39 -27.01
CA GLU A 879 46.12 43.78 -26.98
C GLU A 879 47.48 43.94 -27.68
N SER A 880 48.25 42.85 -27.84
CA SER A 880 49.51 42.82 -28.59
C SER A 880 49.39 41.96 -29.85
N GLU A 881 49.49 42.60 -31.02
CA GLU A 881 49.45 41.94 -32.33
C GLU A 881 50.79 41.23 -32.63
N SER A 882 50.75 39.93 -32.93
CA SER A 882 51.94 39.14 -33.26
C SER A 882 52.12 38.99 -34.78
N LEU A 883 53.34 38.65 -35.21
CA LEU A 883 53.60 38.30 -36.61
C LEU A 883 52.70 37.16 -37.12
N PHE A 884 52.32 36.22 -36.24
CA PHE A 884 51.44 35.11 -36.59
C PHE A 884 49.99 35.56 -36.87
N ASP A 885 49.49 36.56 -36.15
CA ASP A 885 48.14 37.11 -36.37
C ASP A 885 48.07 37.86 -37.69
N LEU A 886 49.14 38.57 -38.03
CA LEU A 886 49.27 39.23 -39.32
C LEU A 886 49.28 38.21 -40.46
N ILE A 887 49.93 37.05 -40.30
CA ILE A 887 49.88 35.97 -41.30
C ILE A 887 48.45 35.43 -41.46
N ASN A 888 47.75 35.13 -40.37
CA ASN A 888 46.36 34.69 -40.43
C ASN A 888 45.45 35.74 -41.09
N THR A 889 45.66 37.02 -40.77
CA THR A 889 44.91 38.15 -41.35
C THR A 889 45.21 38.34 -42.84
N ILE A 890 46.46 38.11 -43.26
CA ILE A 890 46.87 38.10 -44.68
C ILE A 890 46.15 36.98 -45.43
N GLU A 891 46.16 35.74 -44.92
CA GLU A 891 45.48 34.62 -45.56
C GLU A 891 43.96 34.81 -45.65
N MET A 892 43.35 35.38 -44.61
CA MET A 892 41.93 35.74 -44.63
C MET A 892 41.62 36.84 -45.65
N SER A 893 42.44 37.89 -45.71
CA SER A 893 42.26 38.98 -46.69
C SER A 893 42.41 38.46 -48.12
N LYS A 894 43.29 37.47 -48.36
CA LYS A 894 43.41 36.76 -49.65
C LYS A 894 42.15 35.95 -49.97
N GLU A 895 41.62 35.17 -49.02
CA GLU A 895 40.39 34.39 -49.22
C GLU A 895 39.18 35.29 -49.50
N MET A 896 39.01 36.36 -48.72
CA MET A 896 37.94 37.34 -48.87
C MET A 896 38.11 38.27 -50.09
N LYS A 897 39.26 38.21 -50.77
CA LYS A 897 39.64 39.10 -51.91
C LYS A 897 39.64 40.59 -51.56
N ASP A 898 39.93 40.94 -50.31
CA ASP A 898 40.08 42.32 -49.85
C ASP A 898 41.50 42.83 -50.06
N ILE A 899 41.75 43.40 -51.24
CA ILE A 899 43.07 43.85 -51.68
C ILE A 899 43.59 45.02 -50.82
N ALA A 900 42.70 45.89 -50.33
CA ALA A 900 43.10 47.07 -49.56
C ALA A 900 43.60 46.68 -48.16
N SER A 901 42.85 45.81 -47.48
CA SER A 901 43.28 45.25 -46.19
C SER A 901 44.53 44.38 -46.36
N LEU A 902 44.60 43.58 -47.42
CA LEU A 902 45.77 42.76 -47.72
C LEU A 902 47.06 43.59 -47.85
N GLN A 903 47.04 44.66 -48.65
CA GLN A 903 48.23 45.52 -48.83
C GLN A 903 48.67 46.15 -47.51
N THR A 904 47.71 46.68 -46.75
CA THR A 904 47.96 47.33 -45.45
C THR A 904 48.59 46.37 -44.45
N THR A 905 48.03 45.16 -44.32
CA THR A 905 48.51 44.12 -43.39
C THR A 905 49.88 43.57 -43.80
N VAL A 906 50.15 43.40 -45.10
CA VAL A 906 51.47 42.97 -45.60
C VAL A 906 52.54 44.03 -45.32
N GLU A 907 52.27 45.31 -45.56
CA GLU A 907 53.20 46.39 -45.22
C GLU A 907 53.47 46.45 -43.72
N HIS A 908 52.45 46.22 -42.89
CA HIS A 908 52.59 46.15 -41.44
C HIS A 908 53.48 44.97 -41.02
N TYR A 909 53.27 43.78 -41.58
CA TYR A 909 54.08 42.59 -41.34
C TYR A 909 55.55 42.80 -41.70
N ILE A 910 55.85 43.41 -42.85
CA ILE A 910 57.22 43.71 -43.29
C ILE A 910 57.92 44.69 -42.32
N ASN A 911 57.20 45.72 -41.87
CA ASN A 911 57.73 46.71 -40.93
C ASN A 911 58.05 46.12 -39.55
N ILE A 912 57.21 45.21 -39.04
CA ILE A 912 57.46 44.55 -37.74
C ILE A 912 58.58 43.51 -37.87
N SER A 913 58.50 42.62 -38.87
CA SER A 913 59.50 41.56 -39.07
C SER A 913 60.91 42.14 -39.27
N SER A 914 61.05 43.25 -40.01
CA SER A 914 62.34 43.92 -40.18
C SER A 914 62.90 44.54 -38.89
N LYS A 915 62.04 44.98 -37.96
CA LYS A 915 62.46 45.46 -36.62
C LYS A 915 62.89 44.30 -35.73
N GLU A 916 62.23 43.15 -35.80
CA GLU A 916 62.60 41.97 -35.03
C GLU A 916 63.91 41.35 -35.51
N ILE A 917 64.12 41.25 -36.83
CA ILE A 917 65.38 40.77 -37.41
C ILE A 917 66.56 41.66 -36.97
N LYS A 918 66.34 42.98 -36.88
CA LYS A 918 67.35 43.92 -36.35
C LYS A 918 67.64 43.71 -34.85
N LYS A 919 66.66 43.31 -34.04
CA LYS A 919 66.89 42.96 -32.62
C LYS A 919 67.72 41.68 -32.48
N ILE A 920 67.49 40.67 -33.33
CA ILE A 920 68.24 39.41 -33.32
C ILE A 920 69.70 39.62 -33.74
N TYR A 921 69.98 40.54 -34.66
CA TYR A 921 71.35 40.90 -35.05
C TYR A 921 72.14 41.69 -33.99
N ILE A 922 71.48 42.16 -32.92
CA ILE A 922 72.07 42.94 -31.82
C ILE A 922 72.32 42.07 -30.57
N LEU A 923 71.78 40.84 -30.53
CA LEU A 923 72.11 39.79 -29.56
C LEU A 923 73.17 38.85 -30.13
#